data_AF-A0A976ID33-F1
#
_entry.id   AF-A0A976ID33-F1
#
_cell.length_a   1.000
_cell.length_b   1.000
_cell.length_c   1.000
_cell.angle_alpha   90.00
_cell.angle_beta   90.00
_cell.angle_gamma   90.00
#
_symmetry.space_group_name_H-M   'P 1'
#
loop_
_entity.id
_entity.type
_entity.pdbx_description
1 polymer ?
#
loop_
_entity_poly.entity_id
_entity_poly.type
_entity_poly.pdbx_seq_one_letter_code
_entity_poly.pdbx_strand_id
1 'polypeptide(L)'
;MGAKSKIAYESDKLKEIAHKMVDNSISSIEFERIEDASIGVKNQHVDLAILSIETSFRGSSDANYDLGLQCNLHFLSEYAQQATLTPEQQLDQYQHNRFFLLSNTYGMTLDKIIGTERLKTSLVFSFKDSLFSGMLTHVLAAFAHYNLDLIKIEIRPCSSETFNQTSEVTMQSNRYQYFFYVDVQRDLTDNSLSKAINRLSELCVFMRILGTCAILHSKDFMATAQLLPKTTRVQTPMQPSMSDKYPLNPIFQKVTVAKTMLIHGQTKQMEAEGKKVWSLCVGEPDYIPHERVLAAGAKAMLEGNIKYTHMKGLVELRDLISTYLQKAKGLQYDPATEILVSNGAQQSVYQALYTVCCPGQKVIIPTPYWLNYPEIVKLVYAEPVPLRTTIEENYLINPKKLEKTLTMHPDTKAIILCNPNNPSGTLHSPEHLDRIAAVLRKPQFCHVVVISDEIYEQLLYQDESVPERKHVSFAALPGMFQRTLIVNGFSKAHAMTGLRVGYLAAPKHFIDPCTILQAQVTSCPNTIGQVAAVEALKYELQSMANGKRRITKVMKNLDIKRRYIVKRLTAMQNVRFAYPTSAFYVFLDLSSYFKEKKAFIPNKRVTLQSVDDLCAYLLREKNVAVVPGSEFGDEFGMRISYASSMEAIKHAMDGLESLLDSLVEL
;
A
#
# COMPACT_ATOMS: atom_id res chain seq x y z
N MET A 1 59.83 -7.75 29.99
CA MET A 1 59.16 -6.43 29.86
C MET A 1 58.48 -6.40 28.50
N GLY A 2 57.15 -6.53 28.45
CA GLY A 2 56.41 -6.50 27.18
C GLY A 2 56.46 -5.09 26.57
N ALA A 3 56.61 -4.99 25.25
CA ALA A 3 56.58 -3.72 24.54
C ALA A 3 55.24 -3.00 24.84
N LYS A 4 55.31 -1.72 25.25
CA LYS A 4 54.11 -0.89 25.41
C LYS A 4 53.51 -0.64 24.02
N SER A 5 52.22 -0.93 23.86
CA SER A 5 51.49 -0.64 22.62
C SER A 5 51.53 0.86 22.31
N LYS A 6 51.52 1.21 21.03
CA LYS A 6 51.60 2.58 20.52
C LYS A 6 50.38 2.95 19.68
N ILE A 7 49.80 4.14 19.95
CA ILE A 7 48.67 4.69 19.18
C ILE A 7 49.09 5.95 18.41
N ALA A 8 48.81 5.96 17.11
CA ALA A 8 49.06 7.08 16.22
C ALA A 8 47.86 8.04 16.16
N TYR A 9 48.13 9.34 16.17
CA TYR A 9 47.14 10.42 16.07
C TYR A 9 47.69 11.61 15.26
N GLU A 10 46.80 12.41 14.67
CA GLU A 10 47.15 13.58 13.83
C GLU A 10 47.13 14.92 14.61
N SER A 11 46.38 15.00 15.72
CA SER A 11 46.27 16.22 16.53
C SER A 11 46.07 15.93 18.01
N ASP A 12 46.40 16.90 18.87
CA ASP A 12 46.18 16.80 20.32
C ASP A 12 44.72 16.48 20.69
N LYS A 13 43.76 16.97 19.91
CA LYS A 13 42.34 16.62 20.09
C LYS A 13 42.09 15.13 19.86
N LEU A 14 42.68 14.55 18.82
CA LEU A 14 42.59 13.11 18.56
C LEU A 14 43.34 12.28 19.60
N LYS A 15 44.45 12.79 20.15
CA LYS A 15 45.16 12.18 21.27
C LYS A 15 44.27 12.04 22.51
N GLU A 16 43.56 13.11 22.88
CA GLU A 16 42.62 13.06 24.02
C GLU A 16 41.50 12.03 23.80
N ILE A 17 40.99 11.93 22.57
CA ILE A 17 39.92 10.98 22.23
C ILE A 17 40.46 9.55 22.21
N ALA A 18 41.66 9.34 21.67
CA ALA A 18 42.35 8.07 21.72
C ALA A 18 42.46 7.55 23.16
N HIS A 19 42.89 8.39 24.11
CA HIS A 19 42.95 8.03 25.53
C HIS A 19 41.58 7.77 26.20
N LYS A 20 40.46 8.18 25.58
CA LYS A 20 39.11 7.79 26.04
C LYS A 20 38.70 6.41 25.51
N MET A 21 39.31 5.95 24.42
CA MET A 21 39.00 4.67 23.77
C MET A 21 39.88 3.53 24.26
N VAL A 22 41.09 3.82 24.73
CA VAL A 22 42.08 2.82 25.16
C VAL A 22 42.68 3.13 26.53
N ASP A 23 43.09 2.09 27.24
CA ASP A 23 43.76 2.21 28.54
C ASP A 23 44.99 3.15 28.51
N ASN A 24 45.18 3.91 29.59
CA ASN A 24 46.25 4.90 29.80
C ASN A 24 47.67 4.29 29.79
N SER A 25 47.79 2.96 29.77
CA SER A 25 49.07 2.26 29.65
C SER A 25 49.69 2.30 28.24
N ILE A 26 48.94 2.76 27.23
CA ILE A 26 49.35 2.87 25.81
C ILE A 26 50.06 4.21 25.56
N SER A 27 51.23 4.16 24.90
CA SER A 27 51.97 5.37 24.51
C SER A 27 51.46 5.96 23.19
N SER A 28 51.47 7.28 23.05
CA SER A 28 50.92 7.97 21.88
C SER A 28 52.02 8.55 20.98
N ILE A 29 51.91 8.43 19.66
CA ILE A 29 52.82 9.02 18.66
C ILE A 29 52.03 9.95 17.74
N GLU A 30 52.55 11.16 17.55
CA GLU A 30 51.97 12.14 16.63
C GLU A 30 52.50 11.93 15.20
N PHE A 31 51.62 12.09 14.23
CA PHE A 31 51.93 12.11 12.80
C PHE A 31 51.40 13.40 12.19
N GLU A 32 52.11 13.93 11.18
CA GLU A 32 51.70 15.17 10.50
C GLU A 32 50.39 15.03 9.73
N ARG A 33 50.07 13.81 9.25
CA ARG A 33 48.84 13.53 8.49
C ARG A 33 48.23 12.20 8.90
N ILE A 34 46.91 12.11 8.77
CA ILE A 34 46.11 10.94 9.12
C ILE A 34 46.41 9.70 8.24
N GLU A 35 46.81 9.93 7.00
CA GLU A 35 47.27 8.87 6.08
C GLU A 35 48.54 8.21 6.60
N ASP A 36 49.49 9.00 7.10
CA ASP A 36 50.78 8.53 7.58
C ASP A 36 50.62 7.70 8.87
N ALA A 37 49.66 8.07 9.73
CA ALA A 37 49.26 7.28 10.89
C ALA A 37 48.70 5.90 10.49
N SER A 38 47.83 5.85 9.48
CA SER A 38 47.22 4.60 8.97
C SER A 38 48.26 3.69 8.30
N ILE A 39 49.18 4.27 7.52
CA ILE A 39 50.31 3.57 6.91
C ILE A 39 51.28 3.06 7.99
N GLY A 40 51.49 3.83 9.05
CA GLY A 40 52.28 3.41 10.22
C GLY A 40 51.74 2.14 10.87
N VAL A 41 50.41 2.02 11.00
CA VAL A 41 49.76 0.79 11.49
C VAL A 41 49.91 -0.35 10.49
N LYS A 42 49.66 -0.09 9.19
CA LYS A 42 49.85 -1.10 8.12
C LYS A 42 51.26 -1.71 8.16
N ASN A 43 52.28 -0.87 8.33
CA ASN A 43 53.69 -1.25 8.35
C ASN A 43 54.20 -1.70 9.73
N GLN A 44 53.32 -1.88 10.73
CA GLN A 44 53.66 -2.33 12.08
C GLN A 44 54.64 -1.40 12.84
N HIS A 45 54.74 -0.11 12.47
CA HIS A 45 55.49 0.89 13.23
C HIS A 45 54.77 1.34 14.51
N VAL A 46 53.44 1.24 14.48
CA VAL A 46 52.51 1.52 15.57
C VAL A 46 51.41 0.45 15.57
N ASP A 47 50.74 0.26 16.70
CA ASP A 47 49.75 -0.81 16.87
C ASP A 47 48.32 -0.36 16.54
N LEU A 48 48.05 0.93 16.75
CA LEU A 48 46.72 1.53 16.67
C LEU A 48 46.76 2.88 15.95
N ALA A 49 45.68 3.25 15.28
CA ALA A 49 45.46 4.61 14.76
C ALA A 49 44.03 5.08 15.07
N ILE A 50 43.89 6.37 15.36
CA ILE A 50 42.57 7.01 15.49
C ILE A 50 42.25 7.84 14.24
N LEU A 51 41.04 7.65 13.71
CA LEU A 51 40.53 8.39 12.55
C LEU A 51 39.28 9.19 12.89
N SER A 52 39.21 10.45 12.44
CA SER A 52 37.96 11.21 12.43
C SER A 52 37.11 10.80 11.23
N ILE A 53 35.83 10.53 11.44
CA ILE A 53 34.98 9.92 10.40
C ILE A 53 33.68 10.66 10.14
N GLU A 54 33.26 11.58 11.01
CA GLU A 54 32.06 12.38 10.80
C GLU A 54 32.27 13.80 11.32
N THR A 55 31.84 14.80 10.55
CA THR A 55 31.81 16.20 10.96
C THR A 55 30.40 16.66 11.29
N SER A 56 30.28 17.64 12.18
CA SER A 56 28.99 18.20 12.62
C SER A 56 28.11 18.74 11.48
N PHE A 57 28.72 19.15 10.35
CA PHE A 57 28.02 19.86 9.26
C PHE A 57 28.07 19.16 7.89
N ARG A 58 29.07 18.31 7.60
CA ARG A 58 29.24 17.67 6.27
C ARG A 58 28.96 16.16 6.26
N GLY A 59 28.55 15.58 7.39
CA GLY A 59 28.35 14.13 7.46
C GLY A 59 29.67 13.36 7.46
N SER A 60 29.65 12.12 6.99
CA SER A 60 30.80 11.21 7.05
C SER A 60 31.93 11.65 6.11
N SER A 61 33.20 11.56 6.56
CA SER A 61 34.39 11.90 5.76
C SER A 61 34.81 10.73 4.89
N ASP A 62 34.51 10.79 3.59
CA ASP A 62 34.70 9.66 2.66
C ASP A 62 36.15 9.18 2.58
N ALA A 63 37.10 10.13 2.48
CA ALA A 63 38.53 9.83 2.41
C ALA A 63 39.02 9.01 3.62
N ASN A 64 38.52 9.30 4.82
CA ASN A 64 39.00 8.66 6.05
C ASN A 64 38.45 7.24 6.24
N TYR A 65 37.26 6.93 5.73
CA TYR A 65 36.74 5.56 5.71
C TYR A 65 37.53 4.68 4.74
N ASP A 66 37.84 5.22 3.56
CA ASP A 66 38.53 4.47 2.51
C ASP A 66 40.00 4.22 2.88
N LEU A 67 40.65 5.08 3.68
CA LEU A 67 41.99 4.85 4.20
C LEU A 67 42.11 3.55 5.01
N GLY A 68 41.14 3.23 5.87
CA GLY A 68 41.10 1.97 6.61
C GLY A 68 40.97 0.75 5.69
N LEU A 69 40.27 0.90 4.57
CA LEU A 69 40.16 -0.12 3.54
C LEU A 69 41.46 -0.31 2.75
N GLN A 70 42.05 0.77 2.24
CA GLN A 70 43.31 0.80 1.49
C GLN A 70 44.48 0.23 2.32
N CYS A 71 44.49 0.52 3.62
CA CYS A 71 45.52 0.03 4.53
C CYS A 71 45.24 -1.37 5.07
N ASN A 72 44.14 -2.02 4.65
CA ASN A 72 43.68 -3.33 5.14
C ASN A 72 43.58 -3.40 6.67
N LEU A 73 43.09 -2.33 7.31
CA LEU A 73 42.97 -2.24 8.77
C LEU A 73 41.59 -2.72 9.25
N HIS A 74 41.53 -3.16 10.51
CA HIS A 74 40.35 -3.61 11.23
C HIS A 74 39.84 -2.53 12.18
N PHE A 75 38.52 -2.43 12.31
CA PHE A 75 37.84 -1.44 13.13
C PHE A 75 37.59 -2.07 14.50
N LEU A 76 38.14 -1.45 15.55
CA LEU A 76 38.15 -2.01 16.91
C LEU A 76 37.11 -1.36 17.82
N SER A 77 36.93 -0.04 17.72
CA SER A 77 35.96 0.70 18.52
C SER A 77 35.54 1.99 17.83
N GLU A 78 34.38 2.50 18.22
CA GLU A 78 33.88 3.79 17.80
C GLU A 78 33.56 4.66 19.01
N TYR A 79 34.01 5.91 18.97
CA TYR A 79 33.67 6.93 19.97
C TYR A 79 32.83 8.03 19.34
N ALA A 80 31.66 8.28 19.94
CA ALA A 80 30.76 9.36 19.55
C ALA A 80 30.66 10.43 20.64
N GLN A 81 31.05 11.66 20.30
CA GLN A 81 30.99 12.81 21.20
C GLN A 81 29.70 13.60 20.94
N GLN A 82 28.93 13.90 22.00
CA GLN A 82 27.80 14.83 21.89
C GLN A 82 28.35 16.25 21.72
N ALA A 83 27.91 16.94 20.67
CA ALA A 83 28.23 18.35 20.45
C ALA A 83 27.47 19.23 21.46
N THR A 84 28.06 19.51 22.62
CA THR A 84 27.65 20.63 23.47
C THR A 84 28.28 21.89 22.93
N LEU A 85 27.64 22.52 21.94
CA LEU A 85 28.10 23.79 21.39
C LEU A 85 27.46 24.94 22.17
N THR A 86 28.28 25.85 22.68
CA THR A 86 27.80 27.18 23.05
C THR A 86 27.56 28.01 21.77
N PRO A 87 26.66 29.02 21.79
CA PRO A 87 26.32 29.81 20.60
C PRO A 87 27.54 30.44 19.88
N GLU A 88 28.61 30.74 20.62
CA GLU A 88 29.85 31.33 20.09
C GLU A 88 30.76 30.31 19.37
N GLN A 89 30.65 29.01 19.68
CA GLN A 89 31.43 27.93 19.05
C GLN A 89 30.84 27.43 17.72
N GLN A 90 29.71 27.98 17.28
CA GLN A 90 29.05 27.60 16.02
C GLN A 90 29.76 28.13 14.76
N LEU A 91 30.75 29.04 14.90
CA LEU A 91 31.48 29.60 13.75
C LEU A 91 32.69 28.74 13.29
N ASP A 92 33.18 27.80 14.09
CA ASP A 92 34.27 26.89 13.67
C ASP A 92 33.71 25.71 12.84
N GLN A 93 33.84 25.82 11.52
CA GLN A 93 33.11 25.00 10.55
C GLN A 93 33.48 23.51 10.44
N TYR A 94 34.36 22.95 11.28
CA TYR A 94 34.90 21.60 11.05
C TYR A 94 35.12 20.76 12.32
N GLN A 95 34.20 20.78 13.28
CA GLN A 95 34.31 19.87 14.43
C GLN A 95 33.83 18.45 14.10
N HIS A 96 34.76 17.49 14.18
CA HIS A 96 34.49 16.05 14.10
C HIS A 96 33.83 15.53 15.38
N ASN A 97 32.81 14.68 15.23
CA ASN A 97 32.01 14.17 16.36
C ASN A 97 32.02 12.64 16.49
N ARG A 98 32.54 11.91 15.50
CA ARG A 98 32.72 10.46 15.55
C ARG A 98 34.11 10.06 15.10
N PHE A 99 34.64 9.04 15.77
CA PHE A 99 36.02 8.60 15.62
C PHE A 99 36.10 7.07 15.63
N PHE A 100 36.96 6.50 14.78
CA PHE A 100 37.30 5.07 14.80
C PHE A 100 38.69 4.83 15.35
N LEU A 101 38.82 3.72 16.07
CA LEU A 101 40.11 3.12 16.39
C LEU A 101 40.36 1.95 15.45
N LEU A 102 41.52 1.95 14.77
CA LEU A 102 41.91 0.95 13.80
C LEU A 102 43.17 0.18 14.23
N SER A 103 43.31 -1.07 13.77
CA SER A 103 44.52 -1.89 13.93
C SER A 103 44.75 -2.82 12.74
N ASN A 104 45.98 -3.33 12.57
CA ASN A 104 46.31 -4.34 11.56
C ASN A 104 46.08 -5.79 12.02
N THR A 105 45.78 -6.02 13.30
CA THR A 105 45.61 -7.37 13.87
C THR A 105 44.19 -7.56 14.39
N TYR A 106 43.51 -8.56 13.84
CA TYR A 106 42.18 -8.97 14.29
C TYR A 106 42.33 -9.84 15.55
N GLY A 107 42.12 -9.26 16.74
CA GLY A 107 42.10 -10.02 18.00
C GLY A 107 43.14 -9.62 19.05
N MET A 108 44.03 -8.67 18.78
CA MET A 108 44.76 -8.01 19.87
C MET A 108 43.91 -6.86 20.44
N THR A 109 43.62 -6.97 21.74
CA THR A 109 43.17 -5.89 22.64
C THR A 109 41.72 -5.42 22.58
N LEU A 110 40.74 -6.33 22.62
CA LEU A 110 39.45 -6.00 23.26
C LEU A 110 39.62 -5.74 24.77
N ASP A 111 40.55 -6.44 25.42
CA ASP A 111 40.80 -6.32 26.87
C ASP A 111 41.36 -4.95 27.31
N LYS A 112 41.83 -4.12 26.38
CA LYS A 112 42.35 -2.76 26.66
C LYS A 112 41.43 -1.64 26.16
N ILE A 113 40.32 -1.98 25.51
CA ILE A 113 39.30 -1.01 25.08
C ILE A 113 38.35 -0.81 26.25
N ILE A 114 38.12 0.45 26.62
CA ILE A 114 37.27 0.78 27.76
C ILE A 114 35.80 0.70 27.30
N GLY A 115 34.93 -0.01 28.04
CA GLY A 115 33.47 -0.06 27.80
C GLY A 115 33.04 -1.06 26.71
N THR A 116 32.58 -2.25 27.11
CA THR A 116 32.21 -3.35 26.19
C THR A 116 30.70 -3.62 26.10
N GLU A 117 29.86 -2.74 26.64
CA GLU A 117 28.43 -3.04 26.86
C GLU A 117 27.57 -3.06 25.57
N ARG A 118 28.05 -2.47 24.46
CA ARG A 118 27.35 -2.46 23.16
C ARG A 118 28.31 -2.73 22.01
N LEU A 119 28.12 -3.87 21.35
CA LEU A 119 28.88 -4.28 20.18
C LEU A 119 28.09 -4.07 18.89
N LYS A 120 28.79 -3.69 17.82
CA LYS A 120 28.28 -3.70 16.45
C LYS A 120 29.29 -4.36 15.51
N THR A 121 28.81 -4.94 14.42
CA THR A 121 29.66 -5.41 13.33
C THR A 121 29.50 -4.49 12.12
N SER A 122 30.62 -4.01 11.60
CA SER A 122 30.68 -3.16 10.41
C SER A 122 31.08 -3.97 9.18
N LEU A 123 30.32 -3.80 8.10
CA LEU A 123 30.48 -4.51 6.83
C LEU A 123 30.63 -3.50 5.70
N VAL A 124 31.42 -3.84 4.70
CA VAL A 124 31.45 -3.12 3.42
C VAL A 124 31.40 -4.09 2.26
N PHE A 125 30.57 -3.80 1.26
CA PHE A 125 30.41 -4.67 0.09
C PHE A 125 30.04 -3.90 -1.17
N SER A 126 30.20 -4.57 -2.32
CA SER A 126 29.80 -4.10 -3.64
C SER A 126 29.15 -5.23 -4.44
N PHE A 127 28.16 -4.91 -5.26
CA PHE A 127 27.31 -5.88 -5.97
C PHE A 127 27.92 -6.42 -7.27
N LYS A 128 27.53 -7.64 -7.65
CA LYS A 128 27.79 -8.23 -8.98
C LYS A 128 26.96 -7.50 -10.02
N ASP A 129 27.63 -6.76 -10.93
CA ASP A 129 27.16 -6.00 -12.10
C ASP A 129 25.75 -5.36 -12.02
N SER A 130 25.64 -4.08 -12.37
CA SER A 130 24.47 -3.21 -12.22
C SER A 130 23.24 -3.54 -13.09
N LEU A 131 23.09 -4.79 -13.54
CA LEU A 131 22.04 -5.26 -14.46
C LEU A 131 20.74 -5.73 -13.76
N PHE A 132 20.67 -5.74 -12.42
CA PHE A 132 19.43 -6.08 -11.68
C PHE A 132 18.93 -4.91 -10.82
N SER A 133 17.72 -4.43 -11.11
CA SER A 133 17.01 -3.46 -10.27
C SER A 133 16.65 -4.08 -8.91
N GLY A 134 16.89 -3.34 -7.81
CA GLY A 134 16.46 -3.74 -6.46
C GLY A 134 17.45 -4.57 -5.62
N MET A 135 18.74 -4.64 -5.97
CA MET A 135 19.76 -5.36 -5.19
C MET A 135 19.82 -4.90 -3.71
N LEU A 136 19.74 -3.58 -3.47
CA LEU A 136 19.70 -3.04 -2.10
C LEU A 136 18.51 -3.61 -1.30
N THR A 137 17.33 -3.75 -1.92
CA THR A 137 16.14 -4.34 -1.28
C THR A 137 16.38 -5.79 -0.90
N HIS A 138 17.08 -6.57 -1.72
CA HIS A 138 17.42 -7.97 -1.40
C HIS A 138 18.38 -8.06 -0.21
N VAL A 139 19.34 -7.14 -0.11
CA VAL A 139 20.24 -7.04 1.05
C VAL A 139 19.48 -6.67 2.32
N LEU A 140 18.64 -5.64 2.25
CA LEU A 140 17.81 -5.23 3.39
C LEU A 140 16.89 -6.38 3.83
N ALA A 141 16.34 -7.13 2.88
CA ALA A 141 15.55 -8.33 3.17
C ALA A 141 16.39 -9.44 3.82
N ALA A 142 17.67 -9.60 3.46
CA ALA A 142 18.54 -10.57 4.11
C ALA A 142 18.75 -10.25 5.59
N PHE A 143 18.96 -8.98 5.95
CA PHE A 143 19.05 -8.56 7.35
C PHE A 143 17.71 -8.64 8.08
N ALA A 144 16.62 -8.17 7.45
CA ALA A 144 15.28 -8.20 8.02
C ALA A 144 14.76 -9.63 8.27
N HIS A 145 15.07 -10.57 7.37
CA HIS A 145 14.70 -11.98 7.51
C HIS A 145 15.26 -12.61 8.79
N TYR A 146 16.43 -12.16 9.24
CA TYR A 146 17.09 -12.63 10.46
C TYR A 146 16.87 -11.70 11.66
N ASN A 147 15.94 -10.73 11.55
CA ASN A 147 15.63 -9.77 12.60
C ASN A 147 16.87 -9.02 13.13
N LEU A 148 17.75 -8.62 12.21
CA LEU A 148 18.99 -7.90 12.51
C LEU A 148 18.76 -6.39 12.41
N ASP A 149 19.03 -5.68 13.51
CA ASP A 149 18.91 -4.22 13.58
C ASP A 149 20.10 -3.56 12.87
N LEU A 150 19.81 -2.77 11.84
CA LEU A 150 20.80 -1.96 11.13
C LEU A 150 20.89 -0.58 11.78
N ILE A 151 22.09 -0.20 12.22
CA ILE A 151 22.35 1.10 12.85
C ILE A 151 22.73 2.14 11.79
N LYS A 152 23.39 1.71 10.72
CA LYS A 152 23.86 2.57 9.64
C LYS A 152 23.80 1.84 8.31
N ILE A 153 23.38 2.55 7.27
CA ILE A 153 23.56 2.17 5.87
C ILE A 153 24.03 3.41 5.12
N GLU A 154 25.18 3.31 4.49
CA GLU A 154 25.74 4.38 3.69
C GLU A 154 26.19 3.85 2.33
N ILE A 155 25.92 4.63 1.28
CA ILE A 155 26.15 4.24 -0.13
C ILE A 155 27.06 5.29 -0.74
N ARG A 156 28.14 4.84 -1.40
CA ARG A 156 29.14 5.75 -1.96
C ARG A 156 29.61 5.29 -3.34
N PRO A 157 29.76 6.19 -4.32
CA PRO A 157 30.36 5.85 -5.61
C PRO A 157 31.85 5.52 -5.44
N CYS A 158 32.36 4.57 -6.23
CA CYS A 158 33.80 4.30 -6.27
C CYS A 158 34.49 5.34 -7.16
N SER A 159 35.26 6.27 -6.61
CA SER A 159 36.08 7.21 -7.39
C SER A 159 37.37 6.55 -7.88
N SER A 160 37.75 6.82 -9.13
CA SER A 160 38.91 6.22 -9.82
C SER A 160 40.27 6.62 -9.25
N GLU A 161 40.33 7.65 -8.41
CA GLU A 161 41.57 8.12 -7.76
C GLU A 161 41.92 7.32 -6.49
N THR A 162 40.96 6.62 -5.90
CA THR A 162 41.04 6.08 -4.52
C THR A 162 41.80 4.77 -4.38
N PHE A 163 42.24 4.13 -5.47
CA PHE A 163 42.88 2.80 -5.38
C PHE A 163 44.17 2.65 -6.20
N ASN A 164 44.74 3.75 -6.70
CA ASN A 164 45.90 3.69 -7.61
C ASN A 164 47.28 3.74 -6.95
N GLN A 165 47.39 3.80 -5.62
CA GLN A 165 48.69 3.84 -4.96
C GLN A 165 48.68 3.05 -3.65
N THR A 166 48.97 1.75 -3.73
CA THR A 166 49.79 0.93 -2.80
C THR A 166 49.42 -0.55 -2.91
N SER A 167 50.45 -1.39 -2.77
CA SER A 167 50.58 -2.77 -3.24
C SER A 167 49.76 -3.84 -2.51
N GLU A 168 49.56 -4.95 -3.25
CA GLU A 168 49.04 -6.31 -2.95
C GLU A 168 47.53 -6.61 -3.03
N VAL A 169 46.65 -5.62 -3.18
CA VAL A 169 45.28 -5.87 -3.66
C VAL A 169 44.98 -4.90 -4.79
N THR A 170 45.35 -5.26 -6.02
CA THR A 170 44.94 -4.52 -7.23
C THR A 170 43.43 -4.70 -7.43
N MET A 171 42.62 -3.92 -6.70
CA MET A 171 41.21 -3.71 -7.00
C MET A 171 41.17 -2.98 -8.34
N GLN A 172 40.92 -3.70 -9.44
CA GLN A 172 40.71 -3.08 -10.76
C GLN A 172 39.55 -2.07 -10.61
N SER A 173 39.87 -0.77 -10.68
CA SER A 173 38.94 0.34 -10.44
C SER A 173 37.70 0.32 -11.34
N ASN A 174 37.77 -0.37 -12.49
CA ASN A 174 36.66 -0.53 -13.42
C ASN A 174 35.60 -1.58 -13.00
N ARG A 175 35.73 -2.25 -11.84
CA ARG A 175 34.84 -3.38 -11.47
C ARG A 175 33.76 -3.06 -10.43
N TYR A 176 33.81 -1.90 -9.77
CA TYR A 176 32.89 -1.55 -8.68
C TYR A 176 32.26 -0.18 -8.93
N GLN A 177 30.93 -0.10 -8.95
CA GLN A 177 30.22 1.16 -9.17
C GLN A 177 29.95 1.91 -7.86
N TYR A 178 29.60 1.17 -6.79
CA TYR A 178 29.30 1.71 -5.46
C TYR A 178 29.79 0.77 -4.35
N PHE A 179 30.23 1.35 -3.22
CA PHE A 179 30.41 0.66 -1.94
C PHE A 179 29.24 0.92 -1.00
N PHE A 180 28.83 -0.12 -0.29
CA PHE A 180 27.78 -0.10 0.70
C PHE A 180 28.38 -0.41 2.06
N TYR A 181 28.35 0.56 2.98
CA TYR A 181 28.79 0.41 4.35
C TYR A 181 27.59 0.17 5.25
N VAL A 182 27.61 -0.91 6.02
CA VAL A 182 26.48 -1.32 6.88
C VAL A 182 26.99 -1.64 8.28
N ASP A 183 26.35 -1.04 9.29
CA ASP A 183 26.57 -1.37 10.70
C ASP A 183 25.38 -2.16 11.24
N VAL A 184 25.65 -3.32 11.83
CA VAL A 184 24.64 -4.21 12.43
C VAL A 184 24.85 -4.27 13.94
N GLN A 185 23.78 -4.14 14.72
CA GLN A 185 23.83 -4.22 16.20
C GLN A 185 23.93 -5.66 16.73
N ARG A 186 24.93 -6.40 16.26
CA ARG A 186 25.28 -7.75 16.70
C ARG A 186 26.79 -7.93 16.63
N ASP A 187 27.31 -8.91 17.36
CA ASP A 187 28.68 -9.37 17.21
C ASP A 187 28.78 -10.49 16.15
N LEU A 188 29.98 -10.78 15.66
CA LEU A 188 30.21 -11.83 14.66
C LEU A 188 29.98 -13.26 15.14
N THR A 189 29.83 -13.49 16.44
CA THR A 189 29.51 -14.82 16.99
C THR A 189 28.00 -15.11 16.90
N ASP A 190 27.17 -14.09 16.60
CA ASP A 190 25.74 -14.26 16.35
C ASP A 190 25.51 -15.07 15.06
N ASN A 191 24.91 -16.25 15.22
CA ASN A 191 24.61 -17.18 14.13
C ASN A 191 23.66 -16.58 13.07
N SER A 192 22.78 -15.66 13.46
CA SER A 192 21.85 -14.98 12.56
C SER A 192 22.60 -13.98 11.67
N LEU A 193 23.56 -13.25 12.26
CA LEU A 193 24.47 -12.38 11.50
C LEU A 193 25.36 -13.20 10.55
N SER A 194 25.95 -14.31 11.00
CA SER A 194 26.75 -15.17 10.12
C SER A 194 25.95 -15.68 8.93
N LYS A 195 24.69 -16.09 9.14
CA LYS A 195 23.77 -16.53 8.06
C LYS A 195 23.42 -15.39 7.11
N ALA A 196 23.23 -14.17 7.62
CA ALA A 196 22.97 -12.99 6.80
C ALA A 196 24.17 -12.64 5.92
N ILE A 197 25.38 -12.64 6.49
CA ILE A 197 26.65 -12.39 5.77
C ILE A 197 26.86 -13.43 4.69
N ASN A 198 26.67 -14.72 4.98
CA ASN A 198 26.81 -15.79 3.98
C ASN A 198 25.89 -15.56 2.78
N ARG A 199 24.61 -15.24 3.03
CA ARG A 199 23.64 -14.94 1.97
C ARG A 199 24.02 -13.68 1.18
N LEU A 200 24.52 -12.67 1.86
CA LEU A 200 24.96 -11.43 1.24
C LEU A 200 26.19 -11.66 0.34
N SER A 201 27.11 -12.55 0.73
CA SER A 201 28.33 -12.86 -0.04
C SER A 201 28.04 -13.42 -1.42
N GLU A 202 26.92 -14.12 -1.59
CA GLU A 202 26.48 -14.66 -2.89
C GLU A 202 26.13 -13.55 -3.89
N LEU A 203 25.66 -12.40 -3.37
CA LEU A 203 25.17 -11.24 -4.13
C LEU A 203 26.27 -10.21 -4.44
N CYS A 204 27.44 -10.34 -3.82
CA CYS A 204 28.50 -9.34 -3.86
C CYS A 204 29.70 -9.78 -4.70
N VAL A 205 30.32 -8.86 -5.45
CA VAL A 205 31.66 -9.07 -6.06
C VAL A 205 32.73 -8.92 -5.00
N PHE A 206 32.50 -7.99 -4.07
CA PHE A 206 33.40 -7.68 -2.98
C PHE A 206 32.60 -7.60 -1.69
N MET A 207 33.13 -8.20 -0.64
CA MET A 207 32.65 -8.02 0.72
C MET A 207 33.81 -8.13 1.68
N ARG A 208 33.83 -7.24 2.66
CA ARG A 208 34.77 -7.28 3.77
C ARG A 208 34.06 -6.96 5.07
N ILE A 209 34.37 -7.75 6.09
CA ILE A 209 34.01 -7.44 7.48
C ILE A 209 35.10 -6.51 8.00
N LEU A 210 34.71 -5.29 8.37
CA LEU A 210 35.64 -4.27 8.87
C LEU A 210 36.03 -4.55 10.32
N GLY A 211 35.08 -5.04 11.12
CA GLY A 211 35.34 -5.51 12.48
C GLY A 211 34.08 -5.56 13.34
N THR A 212 34.24 -6.03 14.58
CA THR A 212 33.22 -5.93 15.64
C THR A 212 33.69 -4.87 16.63
N CYS A 213 33.00 -3.74 16.69
CA CYS A 213 33.39 -2.56 17.41
C CYS A 213 32.55 -2.38 18.68
N ALA A 214 33.19 -1.99 19.77
CA ALA A 214 32.48 -1.40 20.91
C ALA A 214 32.02 0.03 20.58
N ILE A 215 30.80 0.40 20.96
CA ILE A 215 30.25 1.76 20.80
C ILE A 215 30.38 2.50 22.13
N LEU A 216 31.14 3.60 22.13
CA LEU A 216 31.37 4.43 23.31
C LEU A 216 30.66 5.77 23.21
N HIS A 217 29.87 6.10 24.23
CA HIS A 217 29.19 7.40 24.35
C HIS A 217 29.73 8.19 25.54
N SER A 218 29.89 9.50 25.33
CA SER A 218 30.36 10.45 26.37
C SER A 218 29.58 10.43 27.70
N LYS A 219 28.35 9.89 27.74
CA LYS A 219 27.53 9.80 28.97
C LYS A 219 27.89 8.62 29.89
N ASP A 220 28.58 7.59 29.38
CA ASP A 220 28.81 6.35 30.12
C ASP A 220 29.97 6.45 31.14
N PHE A 221 30.64 7.61 31.25
CA PHE A 221 31.81 7.83 32.11
C PHE A 221 31.55 8.64 33.39
N MET A 222 30.29 8.95 33.71
CA MET A 222 29.91 9.71 34.93
C MET A 222 29.17 8.86 35.98
N ALA A 223 29.22 7.53 35.88
CA ALA A 223 28.45 6.62 36.74
C ALA A 223 29.28 5.51 37.41
N THR A 224 30.54 5.76 37.78
CA THR A 224 31.35 4.82 38.58
C THR A 224 31.87 5.47 39.86
N ALA A 225 30.94 5.83 40.75
CA ALA A 225 31.21 5.93 42.18
C ALA A 225 29.90 5.97 42.98
N GLN A 226 29.21 4.82 43.13
CA GLN A 226 28.52 4.47 44.37
C GLN A 226 27.93 3.05 44.27
N LEU A 227 28.38 2.22 45.20
CA LEU A 227 27.87 0.88 45.50
C LEU A 227 26.37 0.91 45.82
N LEU A 228 25.55 0.14 45.11
CA LEU A 228 24.26 -0.35 45.60
C LEU A 228 23.99 -1.79 45.10
N PRO A 229 23.22 -2.60 45.86
CA PRO A 229 23.30 -4.05 45.88
C PRO A 229 22.38 -4.77 44.87
N LYS A 230 22.61 -6.09 44.81
CA LYS A 230 21.99 -7.12 43.97
C LYS A 230 20.51 -6.93 43.62
N THR A 231 20.24 -7.22 42.34
CA THR A 231 19.00 -7.73 41.73
C THR A 231 17.76 -6.84 41.81
N THR A 232 17.64 -5.95 40.84
CA THR A 232 16.37 -5.70 40.15
C THR A 232 16.71 -5.30 38.71
N ARG A 233 16.15 -5.98 37.71
CA ARG A 233 16.25 -5.54 36.30
C ARG A 233 15.62 -4.16 36.21
N VAL A 234 16.43 -3.11 36.23
CA VAL A 234 16.00 -1.77 35.83
C VAL A 234 15.82 -1.83 34.32
N GLN A 235 14.58 -1.96 33.87
CA GLN A 235 14.24 -1.62 32.49
C GLN A 235 14.53 -0.13 32.34
N THR A 236 15.60 0.21 31.61
CA THR A 236 15.79 1.57 31.11
C THR A 236 14.50 1.95 30.39
N PRO A 237 13.86 3.09 30.70
CA PRO A 237 12.62 3.46 30.04
C PRO A 237 12.90 3.52 28.53
N MET A 238 12.30 2.61 27.76
CA MET A 238 12.32 2.73 26.31
C MET A 238 11.82 4.13 25.98
N GLN A 239 12.62 4.90 25.24
CA GLN A 239 12.13 6.18 24.78
C GLN A 239 10.85 5.91 23.96
N PRO A 240 9.74 6.62 24.26
CA PRO A 240 8.49 6.37 23.56
C PRO A 240 8.71 6.55 22.06
N SER A 241 8.22 5.60 21.27
CA SER A 241 8.26 5.66 19.81
C SER A 241 7.50 6.90 19.32
N MET A 242 7.67 7.30 18.05
CA MET A 242 6.91 8.43 17.51
C MET A 242 5.40 8.20 17.60
N SER A 243 4.93 6.96 17.47
CA SER A 243 3.53 6.59 17.69
C SER A 243 3.09 6.70 19.15
N ASP A 244 3.99 6.46 20.11
CA ASP A 244 3.68 6.63 21.54
C ASP A 244 3.66 8.11 21.94
N LYS A 245 4.54 8.93 21.33
CA LYS A 245 4.62 10.37 21.55
C LYS A 245 3.45 11.13 20.90
N TYR A 246 3.02 10.69 19.71
CA TYR A 246 1.99 11.33 18.90
C TYR A 246 0.98 10.29 18.41
N PRO A 247 0.09 9.80 19.30
CA PRO A 247 -0.90 8.82 18.90
C PRO A 247 -1.81 9.38 17.81
N LEU A 248 -1.97 8.62 16.74
CA LEU A 248 -2.93 8.93 15.69
C LEU A 248 -4.35 8.59 16.15
N ASN A 249 -5.35 9.07 15.42
CA ASN A 249 -6.73 8.71 15.68
C ASN A 249 -6.87 7.17 15.68
N PRO A 250 -7.42 6.55 16.74
CA PRO A 250 -7.56 5.10 16.86
C PRO A 250 -8.32 4.44 15.70
N ILE A 251 -9.12 5.21 14.94
CA ILE A 251 -9.84 4.65 13.81
C ILE A 251 -8.92 4.05 12.74
N PHE A 252 -7.72 4.60 12.56
CA PHE A 252 -6.73 4.08 11.62
C PHE A 252 -6.11 2.74 12.05
N GLN A 253 -6.36 2.29 13.27
CA GLN A 253 -6.03 0.94 13.72
C GLN A 253 -7.11 -0.09 13.34
N LYS A 254 -8.34 0.37 13.06
CA LYS A 254 -9.49 -0.49 12.71
C LYS A 254 -9.71 -0.62 11.20
N VAL A 255 -9.26 0.37 10.44
CA VAL A 255 -9.39 0.42 8.98
C VAL A 255 -8.20 -0.29 8.35
N THR A 256 -8.47 -1.17 7.38
CA THR A 256 -7.45 -1.91 6.64
C THR A 256 -7.19 -1.30 5.28
N VAL A 257 -5.92 -1.24 4.88
CA VAL A 257 -5.53 -0.89 3.52
C VAL A 257 -5.92 -2.04 2.59
N ALA A 258 -6.70 -1.75 1.54
CA ALA A 258 -7.15 -2.74 0.56
C ALA A 258 -5.97 -3.46 -0.11
N LYS A 259 -5.96 -4.81 -0.12
CA LYS A 259 -4.96 -5.60 -0.89
C LYS A 259 -5.05 -5.32 -2.38
N THR A 260 -6.21 -4.87 -2.89
CA THR A 260 -6.33 -4.42 -4.29
C THR A 260 -5.33 -3.29 -4.62
N MET A 261 -5.04 -2.38 -3.68
CA MET A 261 -4.03 -1.33 -3.88
C MET A 261 -2.62 -1.91 -3.87
N LEU A 262 -2.35 -2.94 -3.05
CA LEU A 262 -1.08 -3.66 -3.06
C LEU A 262 -0.85 -4.39 -4.38
N ILE A 263 -1.86 -5.12 -4.88
CA ILE A 263 -1.81 -5.80 -6.18
C ILE A 263 -1.64 -4.79 -7.32
N HIS A 264 -2.32 -3.64 -7.26
CA HIS A 264 -2.14 -2.56 -8.24
C HIS A 264 -0.73 -1.95 -8.17
N GLY A 265 -0.20 -1.71 -6.97
CA GLY A 265 1.17 -1.24 -6.76
C GLY A 265 2.21 -2.23 -7.29
N GLN A 266 2.05 -3.52 -7.01
CA GLN A 266 2.88 -4.59 -7.56
C GLN A 266 2.77 -4.65 -9.09
N THR A 267 1.56 -4.53 -9.65
CA THR A 267 1.34 -4.46 -11.10
C THR A 267 2.13 -3.30 -11.71
N LYS A 268 2.01 -2.09 -11.13
CA LYS A 268 2.72 -0.89 -11.60
C LYS A 268 4.23 -1.01 -11.47
N GLN A 269 4.70 -1.64 -10.39
CA GLN A 269 6.12 -1.93 -10.20
C GLN A 269 6.63 -2.90 -11.27
N MET A 270 5.90 -3.99 -11.53
CA MET A 270 6.25 -4.95 -12.58
C MET A 270 6.25 -4.31 -13.98
N GLU A 271 5.28 -3.44 -14.28
CA GLU A 271 5.25 -2.65 -15.51
C GLU A 271 6.47 -1.72 -15.61
N ALA A 272 6.86 -1.06 -14.51
CA ALA A 272 8.06 -0.21 -14.45
C ALA A 272 9.37 -1.00 -14.61
N GLU A 273 9.38 -2.27 -14.20
CA GLU A 273 10.46 -3.23 -14.45
C GLU A 273 10.45 -3.79 -15.90
N GLY A 274 9.56 -3.29 -16.77
CA GLY A 274 9.45 -3.72 -18.16
C GLY A 274 8.67 -5.02 -18.36
N LYS A 275 8.04 -5.58 -17.32
CA LYS A 275 7.20 -6.78 -17.42
C LYS A 275 5.78 -6.39 -17.81
N LYS A 276 5.27 -6.98 -18.90
CA LYS A 276 3.87 -6.81 -19.30
C LYS A 276 2.97 -7.56 -18.31
N VAL A 277 2.10 -6.83 -17.61
CA VAL A 277 1.10 -7.42 -16.69
C VAL A 277 -0.29 -7.34 -17.29
N TRP A 278 -1.00 -8.46 -17.27
CA TRP A 278 -2.37 -8.60 -17.74
C TRP A 278 -3.33 -8.36 -16.57
N SER A 279 -3.67 -7.10 -16.33
CA SER A 279 -4.51 -6.72 -15.21
C SER A 279 -6.00 -6.86 -15.52
N LEU A 280 -6.67 -7.71 -14.75
CA LEU A 280 -8.13 -7.81 -14.65
C LEU A 280 -8.62 -7.37 -13.26
N CYS A 281 -7.81 -6.59 -12.55
CA CYS A 281 -8.14 -6.08 -11.21
C CYS A 281 -9.07 -4.87 -11.25
N VAL A 282 -8.74 -3.87 -12.08
CA VAL A 282 -9.36 -2.55 -11.98
C VAL A 282 -10.69 -2.53 -12.73
N GLY A 283 -11.68 -1.93 -12.09
CA GLY A 283 -13.00 -1.70 -12.67
C GLY A 283 -13.08 -0.44 -13.52
N GLU A 284 -12.10 -0.23 -14.38
CA GLU A 284 -11.99 0.93 -15.26
C GLU A 284 -12.34 0.51 -16.68
N PRO A 285 -13.29 1.19 -17.35
CA PRO A 285 -13.62 0.87 -18.72
C PRO A 285 -12.46 1.10 -19.69
N ASP A 286 -12.29 0.21 -20.67
CA ASP A 286 -11.32 0.35 -21.76
C ASP A 286 -11.82 1.23 -22.92
N TYR A 287 -12.99 1.85 -22.77
CA TYR A 287 -13.54 2.84 -23.69
C TYR A 287 -13.47 4.25 -23.09
N ILE A 288 -13.46 5.25 -23.96
CA ILE A 288 -13.36 6.66 -23.57
C ILE A 288 -14.74 7.35 -23.57
N PRO A 289 -14.88 8.51 -22.90
CA PRO A 289 -16.07 9.35 -23.03
C PRO A 289 -16.34 9.76 -24.48
N HIS A 290 -17.60 10.08 -24.79
CA HIS A 290 -17.97 10.59 -26.12
C HIS A 290 -17.24 11.91 -26.43
N GLU A 291 -16.89 12.16 -27.69
CA GLU A 291 -16.12 13.35 -28.11
C GLU A 291 -16.72 14.67 -27.60
N ARG A 292 -18.06 14.79 -27.62
CA ARG A 292 -18.81 15.93 -27.08
C ARG A 292 -18.47 16.22 -25.61
N VAL A 293 -18.36 15.17 -24.80
CA VAL A 293 -18.05 15.26 -23.36
C VAL A 293 -16.60 15.73 -23.16
N LEU A 294 -15.66 15.18 -23.94
CA LEU A 294 -14.26 15.59 -23.91
C LEU A 294 -14.09 17.04 -24.35
N ALA A 295 -14.75 17.43 -25.44
CA ALA A 295 -14.73 18.79 -25.97
C ALA A 295 -15.32 19.80 -24.99
N ALA A 296 -16.41 19.46 -24.29
CA ALA A 296 -16.99 20.33 -23.25
C ALA A 296 -16.01 20.59 -22.09
N GLY A 297 -15.33 19.55 -21.60
CA GLY A 297 -14.31 19.70 -20.56
C GLY A 297 -13.11 20.53 -21.02
N ALA A 298 -12.60 20.25 -22.23
CA ALA A 298 -11.48 21.00 -22.81
C ALA A 298 -11.83 22.48 -23.03
N LYS A 299 -13.02 22.77 -23.57
CA LYS A 299 -13.52 24.13 -23.75
C LYS A 299 -13.60 24.88 -22.42
N ALA A 300 -14.16 24.25 -21.38
CA ALA A 300 -14.24 24.86 -20.06
C ALA A 300 -12.87 25.22 -19.48
N MET A 301 -11.85 24.36 -19.68
CA MET A 301 -10.49 24.67 -19.28
C MET A 301 -9.92 25.87 -20.05
N LEU A 302 -10.08 25.91 -21.38
CA LEU A 302 -9.58 26.98 -22.24
C LEU A 302 -10.25 28.34 -21.96
N GLU A 303 -11.52 28.34 -21.59
CA GLU A 303 -12.29 29.55 -21.24
C GLU A 303 -12.08 30.00 -19.80
N GLY A 304 -11.29 29.27 -19.00
CA GLY A 304 -11.03 29.63 -17.59
C GLY A 304 -12.21 29.34 -16.65
N ASN A 305 -13.14 28.45 -17.03
CA ASN A 305 -14.26 27.98 -16.21
C ASN A 305 -13.79 26.96 -15.15
N ILE A 306 -12.86 27.39 -14.28
CA ILE A 306 -12.15 26.56 -13.29
C ILE A 306 -12.34 27.06 -11.84
N LYS A 307 -13.19 28.06 -11.63
CA LYS A 307 -13.47 28.63 -10.30
C LYS A 307 -14.40 27.73 -9.48
N TYR A 308 -14.53 28.05 -8.19
CA TYR A 308 -15.47 27.39 -7.29
C TYR A 308 -16.90 27.44 -7.84
N THR A 309 -17.64 26.35 -7.61
CA THR A 309 -19.05 26.24 -7.93
C THR A 309 -19.88 26.23 -6.64
N HIS A 310 -21.21 26.25 -6.77
CA HIS A 310 -22.08 26.04 -5.62
C HIS A 310 -21.73 24.72 -4.92
N MET A 311 -21.81 24.68 -3.59
CA MET A 311 -21.40 23.51 -2.79
C MET A 311 -22.15 22.23 -3.18
N LYS A 312 -23.42 22.35 -3.59
CA LYS A 312 -24.23 21.24 -4.11
C LYS A 312 -23.89 20.80 -5.55
N GLY A 313 -23.04 21.55 -6.24
CA GLY A 313 -22.74 21.43 -7.66
C GLY A 313 -23.49 22.42 -8.55
N LEU A 314 -23.09 22.47 -9.82
CA LEU A 314 -23.68 23.32 -10.86
C LEU A 314 -25.20 23.15 -10.90
N VAL A 315 -25.91 24.27 -10.96
CA VAL A 315 -27.40 24.30 -11.02
C VAL A 315 -27.88 23.44 -12.19
N GLU A 316 -27.35 23.70 -13.38
CA GLU A 316 -27.69 22.96 -14.60
C GLU A 316 -27.45 21.44 -14.46
N LEU A 317 -26.37 21.02 -13.79
CA LEU A 317 -26.09 19.60 -13.58
C LEU A 317 -27.14 18.97 -12.67
N ARG A 318 -27.54 19.65 -11.59
CA ARG A 318 -28.58 19.16 -10.68
C ARG A 318 -29.94 19.06 -11.38
N ASP A 319 -30.29 20.04 -12.21
CA ASP A 319 -31.53 20.03 -13.00
C ASP A 319 -31.56 18.86 -13.99
N LEU A 320 -30.43 18.60 -14.67
CA LEU A 320 -30.29 17.47 -15.58
C LEU A 320 -30.35 16.12 -14.85
N ILE A 321 -29.74 16.01 -13.67
CA ILE A 321 -29.82 14.79 -12.83
C ILE A 321 -31.29 14.55 -12.43
N SER A 322 -32.00 15.56 -11.93
CA SER A 322 -33.42 15.43 -11.57
C SER A 322 -34.27 14.99 -12.78
N THR A 323 -34.05 15.63 -13.94
CA THR A 323 -34.73 15.27 -15.20
C THR A 323 -34.43 13.82 -15.62
N TYR A 324 -33.18 13.37 -15.49
CA TYR A 324 -32.78 12.00 -15.77
C TYR A 324 -33.45 11.01 -14.82
N LEU A 325 -33.45 11.27 -13.51
CA LEU A 325 -34.11 10.41 -12.52
C LEU A 325 -35.63 10.30 -12.78
N GLN A 326 -36.27 11.40 -13.16
CA GLN A 326 -37.70 11.37 -13.52
C GLN A 326 -37.95 10.52 -14.76
N LYS A 327 -37.20 10.75 -15.85
CA LYS A 327 -37.42 10.03 -17.12
C LYS A 327 -36.99 8.58 -17.10
N ALA A 328 -35.86 8.27 -16.44
CA ALA A 328 -35.28 6.93 -16.41
C ALA A 328 -35.88 6.04 -15.32
N LYS A 329 -36.36 6.62 -14.21
CA LYS A 329 -36.75 5.88 -13.01
C LYS A 329 -38.14 6.23 -12.47
N GLY A 330 -38.81 7.24 -13.02
CA GLY A 330 -40.07 7.74 -12.48
C GLY A 330 -39.93 8.46 -11.14
N LEU A 331 -38.73 8.93 -10.80
CA LEU A 331 -38.42 9.55 -9.50
C LEU A 331 -38.30 11.06 -9.63
N GLN A 332 -39.13 11.80 -8.88
CA GLN A 332 -39.09 13.25 -8.85
C GLN A 332 -38.33 13.72 -7.60
N TYR A 333 -37.22 14.43 -7.83
CA TYR A 333 -36.43 15.09 -6.80
C TYR A 333 -36.30 16.58 -7.14
N ASP A 334 -36.45 17.47 -6.17
CA ASP A 334 -36.18 18.89 -6.38
C ASP A 334 -34.67 19.12 -6.57
N PRO A 335 -34.21 19.61 -7.73
CA PRO A 335 -32.79 19.82 -7.96
C PRO A 335 -32.16 20.78 -6.94
N ALA A 336 -32.89 21.78 -6.44
CA ALA A 336 -32.40 22.78 -5.47
C ALA A 336 -32.12 22.18 -4.09
N THR A 337 -32.94 21.22 -3.66
CA THR A 337 -32.93 20.75 -2.27
C THR A 337 -32.55 19.28 -2.11
N GLU A 338 -32.73 18.44 -3.13
CA GLU A 338 -32.70 16.98 -3.02
C GLU A 338 -31.60 16.30 -3.87
N ILE A 339 -30.76 17.08 -4.57
CA ILE A 339 -29.61 16.58 -5.33
C ILE A 339 -28.31 17.22 -4.82
N LEU A 340 -27.30 16.38 -4.57
CA LEU A 340 -25.94 16.78 -4.20
C LEU A 340 -24.92 16.11 -5.12
N VAL A 341 -24.18 16.91 -5.89
CA VAL A 341 -23.05 16.43 -6.69
C VAL A 341 -21.82 16.33 -5.80
N SER A 342 -21.00 15.28 -5.97
CA SER A 342 -19.79 14.99 -5.18
C SER A 342 -18.62 14.59 -6.08
N ASN A 343 -17.39 14.54 -5.52
CA ASN A 343 -16.17 14.06 -6.17
C ASN A 343 -16.16 12.53 -6.32
N GLY A 344 -17.09 12.01 -7.12
CA GLY A 344 -17.32 10.59 -7.35
C GLY A 344 -18.27 9.95 -6.35
N ALA A 345 -18.87 8.81 -6.75
CA ALA A 345 -19.86 8.08 -5.96
C ALA A 345 -19.34 7.63 -4.58
N GLN A 346 -18.04 7.35 -4.45
CA GLN A 346 -17.43 7.00 -3.16
C GLN A 346 -17.60 8.11 -2.11
N GLN A 347 -17.46 9.38 -2.51
CA GLN A 347 -17.69 10.50 -1.59
C GLN A 347 -19.17 10.56 -1.21
N SER A 348 -20.08 10.29 -2.14
CA SER A 348 -21.52 10.24 -1.87
C SER A 348 -21.88 9.11 -0.88
N VAL A 349 -21.28 7.92 -0.99
CA VAL A 349 -21.43 6.83 -0.01
C VAL A 349 -20.92 7.26 1.38
N TYR A 350 -19.73 7.85 1.44
CA TYR A 350 -19.16 8.34 2.70
C TYR A 350 -20.07 9.39 3.36
N GLN A 351 -20.54 10.39 2.61
CA GLN A 351 -21.42 11.43 3.15
C GLN A 351 -22.76 10.85 3.62
N ALA A 352 -23.34 9.93 2.84
CA ALA A 352 -24.57 9.26 3.23
C ALA A 352 -24.40 8.50 4.56
N LEU A 353 -23.33 7.71 4.70
CA LEU A 353 -23.08 6.95 5.94
C LEU A 353 -22.75 7.87 7.11
N TYR A 354 -21.92 8.90 6.92
CA TYR A 354 -21.51 9.82 7.97
C TYR A 354 -22.69 10.62 8.52
N THR A 355 -23.66 10.95 7.68
CA THR A 355 -24.83 11.73 8.09
C THR A 355 -25.93 10.90 8.73
N VAL A 356 -26.09 9.63 8.32
CA VAL A 356 -27.15 8.78 8.88
C VAL A 356 -26.71 7.98 10.09
N CYS A 357 -25.43 7.65 10.25
CA CYS A 357 -24.94 6.78 11.33
C CYS A 357 -24.45 7.58 12.55
N CYS A 358 -24.78 7.09 13.73
CA CYS A 358 -24.11 7.45 14.97
C CYS A 358 -23.01 6.41 15.31
N PRO A 359 -21.99 6.77 16.09
CA PRO A 359 -20.99 5.82 16.58
C PRO A 359 -21.62 4.58 17.24
N GLY A 360 -21.11 3.40 16.91
CA GLY A 360 -21.58 2.11 17.41
C GLY A 360 -22.84 1.55 16.74
N GLN A 361 -23.55 2.33 15.90
CA GLN A 361 -24.69 1.80 15.15
C GLN A 361 -24.24 0.83 14.06
N LYS A 362 -25.14 -0.08 13.70
CA LYS A 362 -24.85 -1.16 12.74
C LYS A 362 -25.28 -0.81 11.32
N VAL A 363 -24.47 -1.21 10.35
CA VAL A 363 -24.78 -1.09 8.92
C VAL A 363 -24.72 -2.47 8.29
N ILE A 364 -25.83 -2.94 7.73
CA ILE A 364 -25.88 -4.23 7.05
C ILE A 364 -25.25 -4.11 5.66
N ILE A 365 -24.33 -5.02 5.35
CA ILE A 365 -23.63 -5.08 4.06
C ILE A 365 -23.75 -6.51 3.49
N PRO A 366 -24.50 -6.73 2.41
CA PRO A 366 -24.55 -8.02 1.72
C PRO A 366 -23.17 -8.44 1.20
N THR A 367 -22.74 -9.67 1.47
CA THR A 367 -21.50 -10.22 0.89
C THR A 367 -21.84 -11.01 -0.37
N PRO A 368 -21.01 -10.96 -1.43
CA PRO A 368 -19.81 -10.15 -1.53
C PRO A 368 -20.14 -8.67 -1.78
N TYR A 369 -19.33 -7.79 -1.19
CA TYR A 369 -19.52 -6.33 -1.24
C TYR A 369 -18.41 -5.63 -2.01
N TRP A 370 -18.63 -4.38 -2.41
CA TRP A 370 -17.51 -3.54 -2.85
C TRP A 370 -16.60 -3.24 -1.66
N LEU A 371 -15.31 -3.52 -1.83
CA LEU A 371 -14.29 -3.57 -0.78
C LEU A 371 -14.22 -2.35 0.16
N ASN A 372 -14.64 -1.17 -0.31
CA ASN A 372 -14.60 0.06 0.49
C ASN A 372 -15.80 0.21 1.44
N TYR A 373 -16.93 -0.48 1.22
CA TYR A 373 -18.10 -0.31 2.09
C TYR A 373 -17.82 -0.58 3.58
N PRO A 374 -17.25 -1.73 4.00
CA PRO A 374 -16.97 -1.96 5.43
C PRO A 374 -15.99 -0.95 5.99
N GLU A 375 -15.01 -0.51 5.21
CA GLU A 375 -14.01 0.47 5.65
C GLU A 375 -14.62 1.87 5.83
N ILE A 376 -15.50 2.30 4.93
CA ILE A 376 -16.25 3.56 5.06
C ILE A 376 -17.17 3.49 6.29
N VAL A 377 -17.84 2.36 6.52
CA VAL A 377 -18.69 2.16 7.72
C VAL A 377 -17.86 2.32 9.00
N LYS A 378 -16.67 1.72 9.06
CA LYS A 378 -15.75 1.91 10.20
C LYS A 378 -15.32 3.38 10.33
N LEU A 379 -14.96 4.06 9.24
CA LEU A 379 -14.52 5.46 9.26
C LEU A 379 -15.57 6.42 9.86
N VAL A 380 -16.85 6.08 9.77
CA VAL A 380 -17.95 6.85 10.42
C VAL A 380 -18.26 6.36 11.85
N TYR A 381 -17.36 5.55 12.43
CA TYR A 381 -17.48 4.89 13.74
C TYR A 381 -18.67 3.93 13.87
N ALA A 382 -19.25 3.49 12.75
CA ALA A 382 -20.29 2.47 12.72
C ALA A 382 -19.69 1.06 12.57
N GLU A 383 -20.53 0.04 12.79
CA GLU A 383 -20.14 -1.36 12.74
C GLU A 383 -20.71 -2.06 11.50
N PRO A 384 -19.86 -2.61 10.61
CA PRO A 384 -20.35 -3.36 9.47
C PRO A 384 -20.85 -4.74 9.91
N VAL A 385 -22.10 -5.06 9.56
CA VAL A 385 -22.73 -6.37 9.77
C VAL A 385 -22.85 -7.10 8.43
N PRO A 386 -22.06 -8.15 8.18
CA PRO A 386 -22.15 -8.88 6.93
C PRO A 386 -23.48 -9.64 6.83
N LEU A 387 -24.18 -9.50 5.70
CA LEU A 387 -25.31 -10.34 5.32
C LEU A 387 -24.85 -11.35 4.28
N ARG A 388 -24.51 -12.56 4.73
CA ARG A 388 -23.95 -13.60 3.87
C ARG A 388 -24.96 -14.09 2.82
N THR A 389 -24.66 -13.84 1.55
CA THR A 389 -25.32 -14.50 0.41
C THR A 389 -24.45 -15.65 -0.09
N THR A 390 -24.99 -16.54 -0.91
CA THR A 390 -24.23 -17.69 -1.44
C THR A 390 -24.32 -17.78 -2.96
N ILE A 391 -23.43 -18.58 -3.55
CA ILE A 391 -23.44 -18.87 -4.97
C ILE A 391 -24.74 -19.57 -5.44
N GLU A 392 -25.40 -20.37 -4.59
CA GLU A 392 -26.70 -20.98 -4.89
C GLU A 392 -27.81 -19.92 -5.02
N GLU A 393 -27.68 -18.81 -4.30
CA GLU A 393 -28.56 -17.65 -4.39
C GLU A 393 -28.13 -16.69 -5.52
N ASN A 394 -27.13 -17.08 -6.33
CA ASN A 394 -26.43 -16.22 -7.29
C ASN A 394 -25.97 -14.91 -6.63
N TYR A 395 -25.58 -14.98 -5.36
CA TYR A 395 -25.24 -13.84 -4.50
C TYR A 395 -26.30 -12.73 -4.40
N LEU A 396 -27.57 -13.05 -4.66
CA LEU A 396 -28.69 -12.14 -4.42
C LEU A 396 -29.09 -12.15 -2.95
N ILE A 397 -29.59 -11.02 -2.45
CA ILE A 397 -30.01 -10.89 -1.05
C ILE A 397 -31.20 -11.80 -0.76
N ASN A 398 -31.07 -12.73 0.18
CA ASN A 398 -32.21 -13.53 0.63
C ASN A 398 -33.07 -12.73 1.64
N PRO A 399 -34.36 -12.44 1.34
CA PRO A 399 -35.21 -11.64 2.23
C PRO A 399 -35.41 -12.26 3.62
N LYS A 400 -35.46 -13.60 3.73
CA LYS A 400 -35.60 -14.28 5.02
C LYS A 400 -34.34 -14.12 5.88
N LYS A 401 -33.16 -14.22 5.25
CA LYS A 401 -31.88 -13.98 5.95
C LYS A 401 -31.77 -12.50 6.36
N LEU A 402 -32.17 -11.57 5.49
CA LEU A 402 -32.21 -10.15 5.81
C LEU A 402 -33.07 -9.87 7.04
N GLU A 403 -34.30 -10.40 7.08
CA GLU A 403 -35.19 -10.24 8.22
C GLU A 403 -34.58 -10.80 9.51
N LYS A 404 -33.99 -12.00 9.44
CA LYS A 404 -33.31 -12.61 10.59
C LYS A 404 -32.15 -11.72 11.08
N THR A 405 -31.31 -11.22 10.17
CA THR A 405 -30.18 -10.34 10.52
C THR A 405 -30.67 -9.03 11.14
N LEU A 406 -31.68 -8.39 10.58
CA LEU A 406 -32.27 -7.18 11.16
C LEU A 406 -32.86 -7.44 12.56
N THR A 407 -33.47 -8.59 12.78
CA THR A 407 -34.01 -8.98 14.08
C THR A 407 -32.89 -9.20 15.12
N MET A 408 -31.77 -9.80 14.71
CA MET A 408 -30.59 -10.00 15.58
C MET A 408 -29.84 -8.69 15.89
N HIS A 409 -30.01 -7.67 15.05
CA HIS A 409 -29.31 -6.38 15.14
C HIS A 409 -30.33 -5.21 15.12
N PRO A 410 -31.13 -5.03 16.20
CA PRO A 410 -32.20 -4.03 16.23
C PRO A 410 -31.71 -2.58 16.11
N ASP A 411 -30.44 -2.33 16.44
CA ASP A 411 -29.75 -1.04 16.30
C ASP A 411 -29.16 -0.81 14.90
N THR A 412 -29.55 -1.63 13.92
CA THR A 412 -29.22 -1.39 12.51
C THR A 412 -29.78 -0.04 12.07
N LYS A 413 -28.91 0.83 11.58
CA LYS A 413 -29.28 2.16 11.07
C LYS A 413 -29.48 2.17 9.56
N ALA A 414 -28.66 1.42 8.84
CA ALA A 414 -28.71 1.40 7.38
C ALA A 414 -28.40 0.01 6.80
N ILE A 415 -28.85 -0.19 5.56
CA ILE A 415 -28.38 -1.26 4.67
C ILE A 415 -27.78 -0.64 3.42
N ILE A 416 -26.65 -1.16 2.97
CA ILE A 416 -26.06 -0.80 1.68
C ILE A 416 -26.53 -1.81 0.64
N LEU A 417 -27.22 -1.33 -0.39
CA LEU A 417 -27.67 -2.13 -1.53
C LEU A 417 -26.93 -1.66 -2.79
N CYS A 418 -25.97 -2.45 -3.27
CA CYS A 418 -25.33 -2.23 -4.56
C CYS A 418 -26.07 -3.04 -5.62
N ASN A 419 -26.83 -2.37 -6.49
CA ASN A 419 -27.63 -3.01 -7.52
C ASN A 419 -27.58 -2.19 -8.82
N PRO A 420 -26.91 -2.67 -9.88
CA PRO A 420 -26.25 -3.96 -9.99
C PRO A 420 -24.95 -4.07 -9.19
N ASN A 421 -24.61 -5.29 -8.76
CA ASN A 421 -23.59 -5.52 -7.72
C ASN A 421 -22.15 -5.60 -8.27
N ASN A 422 -21.23 -4.93 -7.57
CA ASN A 422 -19.79 -5.23 -7.57
C ASN A 422 -19.45 -5.92 -6.23
N PRO A 423 -18.89 -7.14 -6.24
CA PRO A 423 -18.16 -7.78 -7.33
C PRO A 423 -18.92 -8.84 -8.14
N SER A 424 -20.14 -9.24 -7.74
CA SER A 424 -20.81 -10.41 -8.34
C SER A 424 -21.26 -10.22 -9.78
N GLY A 425 -21.48 -8.99 -10.24
CA GLY A 425 -22.02 -8.72 -11.57
C GLY A 425 -23.51 -9.05 -11.70
N THR A 426 -24.21 -9.20 -10.58
CA THR A 426 -25.62 -9.65 -10.55
C THR A 426 -26.58 -8.48 -10.38
N LEU A 427 -27.80 -8.69 -10.88
CA LEU A 427 -28.91 -7.73 -10.86
C LEU A 427 -30.10 -8.36 -10.13
N HIS A 428 -30.64 -7.66 -9.14
CA HIS A 428 -31.90 -8.01 -8.52
C HIS A 428 -33.06 -7.69 -9.47
N SER A 429 -33.97 -8.63 -9.67
CA SER A 429 -35.21 -8.36 -10.42
C SER A 429 -36.13 -7.42 -9.64
N PRO A 430 -37.08 -6.74 -10.31
CA PRO A 430 -38.07 -5.89 -9.62
C PRO A 430 -38.83 -6.63 -8.52
N GLU A 431 -39.25 -7.87 -8.77
CA GLU A 431 -39.97 -8.71 -7.80
C GLU A 431 -39.07 -9.07 -6.62
N HIS A 432 -37.78 -9.33 -6.88
CA HIS A 432 -36.83 -9.62 -5.82
C HIS A 432 -36.58 -8.41 -4.93
N LEU A 433 -36.43 -7.22 -5.53
CA LEU A 433 -36.30 -5.96 -4.79
C LEU A 433 -37.55 -5.66 -3.96
N ASP A 434 -38.76 -5.92 -4.48
CA ASP A 434 -39.98 -5.73 -3.69
C ASP A 434 -40.05 -6.70 -2.49
N ARG A 435 -39.55 -7.93 -2.59
CA ARG A 435 -39.42 -8.83 -1.42
C ARG A 435 -38.45 -8.28 -0.37
N ILE A 436 -37.37 -7.63 -0.77
CA ILE A 436 -36.45 -6.94 0.14
C ILE A 436 -37.16 -5.74 0.79
N ALA A 437 -37.85 -4.93 -0.01
CA ALA A 437 -38.63 -3.79 0.48
C ALA A 437 -39.74 -4.24 1.44
N ALA A 438 -40.39 -5.37 1.19
CA ALA A 438 -41.42 -5.95 2.05
C ALA A 438 -40.90 -6.27 3.45
N VAL A 439 -39.65 -6.75 3.58
CA VAL A 439 -39.00 -6.90 4.88
C VAL A 439 -38.83 -5.53 5.53
N LEU A 440 -38.22 -4.58 4.83
CA LEU A 440 -37.95 -3.25 5.40
C LEU A 440 -39.24 -2.48 5.74
N ARG A 441 -40.37 -2.76 5.08
CA ARG A 441 -41.69 -2.13 5.35
C ARG A 441 -42.29 -2.58 6.68
N LYS A 442 -41.82 -3.68 7.28
CA LYS A 442 -42.33 -4.15 8.57
C LYS A 442 -42.11 -3.07 9.64
N PRO A 443 -43.08 -2.81 10.54
CA PRO A 443 -43.01 -1.71 11.49
C PRO A 443 -41.73 -1.66 12.31
N GLN A 444 -41.20 -2.80 12.73
CA GLN A 444 -39.97 -2.91 13.52
C GLN A 444 -38.68 -2.56 12.75
N PHE A 445 -38.75 -2.41 11.42
CA PHE A 445 -37.60 -2.06 10.56
C PHE A 445 -37.83 -0.73 9.82
N CYS A 446 -38.84 0.06 10.21
CA CYS A 446 -39.19 1.29 9.51
C CYS A 446 -38.08 2.35 9.57
N HIS A 447 -37.24 2.32 10.63
CA HIS A 447 -36.12 3.23 10.89
C HIS A 447 -34.88 2.96 10.03
N VAL A 448 -34.81 1.80 9.37
CA VAL A 448 -33.64 1.40 8.58
C VAL A 448 -33.62 2.15 7.25
N VAL A 449 -32.52 2.86 7.02
CA VAL A 449 -32.27 3.63 5.80
C VAL A 449 -31.61 2.75 4.74
N VAL A 450 -31.87 3.00 3.46
CA VAL A 450 -31.23 2.28 2.35
C VAL A 450 -30.25 3.20 1.62
N ILE A 451 -28.99 2.81 1.58
CA ILE A 451 -27.99 3.42 0.69
C ILE A 451 -28.00 2.59 -0.60
N SER A 452 -28.67 3.10 -1.64
CA SER A 452 -28.83 2.41 -2.93
C SER A 452 -27.74 2.86 -3.89
N ASP A 453 -26.67 2.07 -4.03
CA ASP A 453 -25.60 2.30 -4.99
C ASP A 453 -25.97 1.70 -6.36
N GLU A 454 -26.32 2.60 -7.29
CA GLU A 454 -26.88 2.29 -8.61
C GLU A 454 -25.89 2.65 -9.74
N ILE A 455 -24.60 2.79 -9.41
CA ILE A 455 -23.54 3.26 -10.35
C ILE A 455 -23.40 2.40 -11.63
N TYR A 456 -23.86 1.15 -11.60
CA TYR A 456 -23.83 0.22 -12.74
C TYR A 456 -25.16 0.08 -13.49
N GLU A 457 -26.19 0.88 -13.17
CA GLU A 457 -27.57 0.70 -13.67
C GLU A 457 -27.72 0.59 -15.19
N GLN A 458 -26.86 1.27 -15.96
CA GLN A 458 -26.92 1.25 -17.41
C GLN A 458 -26.16 0.06 -18.01
N LEU A 459 -25.42 -0.72 -17.23
CA LEU A 459 -24.58 -1.82 -17.72
C LEU A 459 -25.28 -3.17 -17.56
N LEU A 460 -26.42 -3.34 -18.23
CA LEU A 460 -27.23 -4.56 -18.19
C LEU A 460 -27.07 -5.37 -19.47
N TYR A 461 -26.86 -6.68 -19.32
CA TYR A 461 -26.78 -7.64 -20.42
C TYR A 461 -28.12 -8.33 -20.63
N GLN A 462 -28.46 -8.61 -21.88
CA GLN A 462 -29.66 -9.35 -22.23
C GLN A 462 -29.23 -10.67 -22.89
N ASP A 463 -29.63 -11.80 -22.32
CA ASP A 463 -29.45 -13.10 -22.95
C ASP A 463 -30.66 -13.43 -23.83
N GLU A 464 -30.46 -14.33 -24.78
CA GLU A 464 -31.55 -14.87 -25.58
C GLU A 464 -32.50 -15.68 -24.69
N SER A 465 -33.80 -15.63 -24.98
CA SER A 465 -34.83 -16.43 -24.31
C SER A 465 -35.03 -16.19 -22.80
N VAL A 466 -34.51 -15.08 -22.25
CA VAL A 466 -34.86 -14.61 -20.89
C VAL A 466 -35.68 -13.32 -20.95
N PRO A 467 -36.56 -13.03 -19.98
CA PRO A 467 -37.27 -11.76 -19.90
C PRO A 467 -36.31 -10.56 -19.94
N GLU A 468 -36.81 -9.41 -20.39
CA GLU A 468 -36.03 -8.18 -20.46
C GLU A 468 -35.53 -7.79 -19.06
N ARG A 469 -34.21 -7.68 -18.90
CA ARG A 469 -33.61 -7.24 -17.64
C ARG A 469 -33.71 -5.72 -17.52
N LYS A 470 -34.32 -5.27 -16.43
CA LYS A 470 -34.46 -3.85 -16.10
C LYS A 470 -33.90 -3.57 -14.72
N HIS A 471 -33.15 -2.49 -14.62
CA HIS A 471 -32.79 -1.91 -13.33
C HIS A 471 -33.99 -1.12 -12.80
N VAL A 472 -34.38 -1.39 -11.56
CA VAL A 472 -35.36 -0.61 -10.82
C VAL A 472 -34.65 0.02 -9.62
N SER A 473 -34.75 1.34 -9.51
CA SER A 473 -34.21 2.04 -8.35
C SER A 473 -35.00 1.68 -7.10
N PHE A 474 -34.29 1.42 -6.01
CA PHE A 474 -34.95 1.00 -4.77
C PHE A 474 -35.92 2.06 -4.23
N ALA A 475 -35.63 3.35 -4.46
CA ALA A 475 -36.49 4.46 -4.06
C ALA A 475 -37.84 4.48 -4.80
N ALA A 476 -37.94 3.85 -5.98
CA ALA A 476 -39.17 3.78 -6.76
C ALA A 476 -40.17 2.73 -6.21
N LEU A 477 -39.72 1.86 -5.30
CA LEU A 477 -40.58 0.87 -4.69
C LEU A 477 -41.53 1.53 -3.67
N PRO A 478 -42.79 1.05 -3.55
CA PRO A 478 -43.76 1.61 -2.62
C PRO A 478 -43.21 1.70 -1.18
N GLY A 479 -43.30 2.91 -0.61
CA GLY A 479 -42.85 3.23 0.74
C GLY A 479 -41.34 3.43 0.92
N MET A 480 -40.52 3.26 -0.12
CA MET A 480 -39.05 3.32 0.01
C MET A 480 -38.45 4.70 -0.26
N PHE A 481 -39.15 5.59 -0.99
CA PHE A 481 -38.65 6.90 -1.40
C PHE A 481 -38.08 7.74 -0.24
N GLN A 482 -38.84 7.87 0.86
CA GLN A 482 -38.52 8.76 1.98
C GLN A 482 -37.29 8.33 2.81
N ARG A 483 -36.76 7.12 2.57
CA ARG A 483 -35.66 6.53 3.36
C ARG A 483 -34.60 5.85 2.50
N THR A 484 -34.55 6.21 1.21
CA THR A 484 -33.53 5.72 0.29
C THR A 484 -32.68 6.89 -0.16
N LEU A 485 -31.36 6.75 -0.01
CA LEU A 485 -30.38 7.67 -0.59
C LEU A 485 -29.77 6.99 -1.82
N ILE A 486 -30.05 7.52 -3.00
CA ILE A 486 -29.53 6.99 -4.26
C ILE A 486 -28.12 7.54 -4.46
N VAL A 487 -27.15 6.65 -4.60
CA VAL A 487 -25.79 6.95 -5.00
C VAL A 487 -25.60 6.53 -6.45
N ASN A 488 -25.12 7.44 -7.29
CA ASN A 488 -24.80 7.13 -8.68
C ASN A 488 -23.74 8.12 -9.21
N GLY A 489 -23.39 8.07 -10.50
CA GLY A 489 -22.36 8.92 -11.07
C GLY A 489 -21.92 8.55 -12.47
N PHE A 490 -20.77 9.10 -12.87
CA PHE A 490 -20.34 9.14 -14.26
C PHE A 490 -19.17 8.20 -14.57
N SER A 491 -18.59 7.55 -13.55
CA SER A 491 -17.36 6.78 -13.73
C SER A 491 -17.52 5.55 -14.62
N LYS A 492 -18.71 4.93 -14.67
CA LYS A 492 -18.89 3.63 -15.31
C LYS A 492 -19.50 3.78 -16.70
N ALA A 493 -20.80 4.03 -16.79
CA ALA A 493 -21.50 4.13 -18.08
C ALA A 493 -21.01 5.28 -18.97
N HIS A 494 -20.43 6.34 -18.39
CA HIS A 494 -19.90 7.50 -19.14
C HIS A 494 -18.37 7.46 -19.31
N ALA A 495 -17.68 6.44 -18.79
CA ALA A 495 -16.21 6.32 -18.86
C ALA A 495 -15.44 7.51 -18.24
N MET A 496 -16.02 8.17 -17.22
CA MET A 496 -15.44 9.36 -16.57
C MET A 496 -14.80 9.00 -15.21
N THR A 497 -14.04 7.91 -15.15
CA THR A 497 -13.39 7.42 -13.91
C THR A 497 -12.50 8.49 -13.28
N GLY A 498 -11.57 9.06 -14.04
CA GLY A 498 -10.61 10.07 -13.59
C GLY A 498 -11.19 11.46 -13.33
N LEU A 499 -12.38 11.78 -13.85
CA LEU A 499 -13.03 13.09 -13.65
C LEU A 499 -13.75 13.21 -12.31
N ARG A 500 -13.88 12.10 -11.56
CA ARG A 500 -14.42 12.07 -10.19
C ARG A 500 -15.75 12.82 -10.05
N VAL A 501 -16.79 12.40 -10.77
CA VAL A 501 -18.14 12.98 -10.63
C VAL A 501 -19.15 11.92 -10.23
N GLY A 502 -19.82 12.15 -9.11
CA GLY A 502 -20.93 11.34 -8.60
C GLY A 502 -22.02 12.24 -8.03
N TYR A 503 -23.14 11.65 -7.65
CA TYR A 503 -24.22 12.38 -6.99
C TYR A 503 -24.98 11.52 -5.99
N LEU A 504 -25.59 12.21 -5.04
CA LEU A 504 -26.57 11.71 -4.09
C LEU A 504 -27.93 12.32 -4.43
N ALA A 505 -28.97 11.50 -4.54
CA ALA A 505 -30.36 11.96 -4.65
C ALA A 505 -31.16 11.36 -3.49
N ALA A 506 -31.73 12.23 -2.66
CA ALA A 506 -32.44 11.84 -1.45
C ALA A 506 -33.34 12.97 -0.95
N PRO A 507 -34.35 12.67 -0.10
CA PRO A 507 -35.11 13.71 0.57
C PRO A 507 -34.23 14.79 1.22
N LYS A 508 -34.70 16.04 1.19
CA LYS A 508 -33.97 17.23 1.66
C LYS A 508 -33.29 17.04 3.03
N HIS A 509 -33.96 16.38 3.97
CA HIS A 509 -33.44 16.17 5.33
C HIS A 509 -32.15 15.33 5.38
N PHE A 510 -31.88 14.49 4.38
CA PHE A 510 -30.60 13.80 4.21
C PHE A 510 -29.58 14.65 3.45
N ILE A 511 -30.02 15.42 2.45
CA ILE A 511 -29.12 16.20 1.59
C ILE A 511 -28.51 17.41 2.31
N ASP A 512 -29.27 18.07 3.18
CA ASP A 512 -28.77 19.24 3.92
C ASP A 512 -27.53 18.93 4.78
N PRO A 513 -27.51 17.91 5.66
CA PRO A 513 -26.31 17.57 6.43
C PRO A 513 -25.17 17.07 5.53
N CYS A 514 -25.45 16.36 4.44
CA CYS A 514 -24.41 15.97 3.46
C CYS A 514 -23.78 17.22 2.81
N THR A 515 -24.57 18.25 2.52
CA THR A 515 -24.09 19.52 1.97
C THR A 515 -23.18 20.24 2.96
N ILE A 516 -23.54 20.27 4.25
CA ILE A 516 -22.70 20.85 5.31
C ILE A 516 -21.37 20.10 5.40
N LEU A 517 -21.40 18.77 5.43
CA LEU A 517 -20.20 17.94 5.46
C LEU A 517 -19.31 18.20 4.22
N GLN A 518 -19.90 18.24 3.03
CA GLN A 518 -19.16 18.50 1.79
C GLN A 518 -18.49 19.88 1.79
N ALA A 519 -19.17 20.90 2.32
CA ALA A 519 -18.64 22.26 2.46
C ALA A 519 -17.37 22.30 3.32
N GLN A 520 -17.31 21.50 4.38
CA GLN A 520 -16.18 21.46 5.31
C GLN A 520 -15.03 20.55 4.85
N VAL A 521 -15.30 19.56 3.99
CA VAL A 521 -14.29 18.57 3.57
C VAL A 521 -13.70 18.89 2.19
N THR A 522 -14.51 19.37 1.24
CA THR A 522 -14.07 19.58 -0.15
C THR A 522 -14.56 20.88 -0.80
N SER A 523 -15.38 21.67 -0.11
CA SER A 523 -16.10 22.84 -0.66
C SER A 523 -17.12 22.46 -1.74
N CYS A 524 -16.67 22.16 -2.96
CA CYS A 524 -17.51 21.76 -4.09
C CYS A 524 -16.80 20.71 -4.97
N PRO A 525 -17.53 19.95 -5.81
CA PRO A 525 -16.92 19.03 -6.76
C PRO A 525 -16.09 19.77 -7.82
N ASN A 526 -15.13 19.07 -8.42
CA ASN A 526 -14.27 19.67 -9.46
C ASN A 526 -15.10 20.22 -10.65
N THR A 527 -14.83 21.47 -11.04
CA THR A 527 -15.65 22.21 -12.01
C THR A 527 -15.63 21.59 -13.40
N ILE A 528 -14.46 21.14 -13.87
CA ILE A 528 -14.29 20.57 -15.22
C ILE A 528 -15.06 19.25 -15.38
N GLY A 529 -15.00 18.37 -14.38
CA GLY A 529 -15.79 17.15 -14.36
C GLY A 529 -17.29 17.45 -14.38
N GLN A 530 -17.75 18.46 -13.63
CA GLN A 530 -19.15 18.86 -13.63
C GLN A 530 -19.62 19.36 -15.01
N VAL A 531 -18.82 20.17 -15.72
CA VAL A 531 -19.15 20.61 -17.08
C VAL A 531 -19.21 19.44 -18.06
N ALA A 532 -18.24 18.51 -17.97
CA ALA A 532 -18.28 17.29 -18.77
C ALA A 532 -19.53 16.44 -18.45
N ALA A 533 -19.93 16.36 -17.18
CA ALA A 533 -21.12 15.63 -16.74
C ALA A 533 -22.43 16.26 -17.24
N VAL A 534 -22.50 17.59 -17.33
CA VAL A 534 -23.63 18.31 -17.96
C VAL A 534 -23.80 17.84 -19.41
N GLU A 535 -22.72 17.86 -20.19
CA GLU A 535 -22.78 17.42 -21.60
C GLU A 535 -23.08 15.92 -21.72
N ALA A 536 -22.56 15.10 -20.80
CA ALA A 536 -22.85 13.68 -20.75
C ALA A 536 -24.34 13.39 -20.51
N LEU A 537 -25.01 14.11 -19.59
CA LEU A 537 -26.44 13.97 -19.35
C LEU A 537 -27.29 14.56 -20.47
N LYS A 538 -26.91 15.69 -21.06
CA LYS A 538 -27.60 16.23 -22.25
C LYS A 538 -27.63 15.18 -23.37
N TYR A 539 -26.49 14.54 -23.63
CA TYR A 539 -26.41 13.50 -24.65
C TYR A 539 -27.18 12.23 -24.28
N GLU A 540 -27.18 11.81 -23.01
CA GLU A 540 -28.00 10.70 -22.53
C GLU A 540 -29.50 10.98 -22.72
N LEU A 541 -29.99 12.13 -22.24
CA LEU A 541 -31.38 12.54 -22.36
C LEU A 541 -31.82 12.70 -23.82
N GLN A 542 -30.95 13.22 -24.69
CA GLN A 542 -31.20 13.29 -26.13
C GLN A 542 -31.31 11.90 -26.75
N SER A 543 -30.45 10.96 -26.34
CA SER A 543 -30.49 9.57 -26.80
C SER A 543 -31.79 8.89 -26.38
N MET A 544 -32.18 9.05 -25.10
CA MET A 544 -33.43 8.53 -24.55
C MET A 544 -34.66 9.10 -25.28
N ALA A 545 -34.70 10.41 -25.54
CA ALA A 545 -35.80 11.05 -26.27
C ALA A 545 -35.96 10.51 -27.69
N ASN A 546 -34.87 10.04 -28.30
CA ASN A 546 -34.87 9.40 -29.61
C ASN A 546 -35.12 7.87 -29.55
N GLY A 547 -35.47 7.32 -28.38
CA GLY A 547 -35.69 5.88 -28.18
C GLY A 547 -34.41 5.04 -28.30
N LYS A 548 -33.23 5.64 -28.12
CA LYS A 548 -31.92 4.98 -28.30
C LYS A 548 -31.17 4.87 -26.98
N ARG A 549 -30.44 3.78 -26.80
CA ARG A 549 -29.45 3.64 -25.71
C ARG A 549 -28.10 4.18 -26.18
N ARG A 550 -27.59 5.23 -25.53
CA ARG A 550 -26.33 5.90 -25.90
C ARG A 550 -25.16 4.92 -26.03
N ILE A 551 -25.06 3.97 -25.10
CA ILE A 551 -23.95 3.02 -24.98
C ILE A 551 -24.13 1.70 -25.72
N THR A 552 -24.99 1.64 -26.75
CA THR A 552 -25.28 0.38 -27.47
C THR A 552 -24.02 -0.33 -27.97
N LYS A 553 -23.06 0.39 -28.59
CA LYS A 553 -21.80 -0.19 -29.09
C LYS A 553 -20.90 -0.69 -27.94
N VAL A 554 -20.82 0.08 -26.86
CA VAL A 554 -20.08 -0.29 -25.65
C VAL A 554 -20.64 -1.58 -25.05
N MET A 555 -21.97 -1.67 -24.91
CA MET A 555 -22.63 -2.84 -24.36
C MET A 555 -22.44 -4.08 -25.23
N LYS A 556 -22.51 -3.94 -26.56
CA LYS A 556 -22.20 -5.04 -27.48
C LYS A 556 -20.77 -5.57 -27.29
N ASN A 557 -19.79 -4.68 -27.13
CA ASN A 557 -18.39 -5.05 -26.91
C ASN A 557 -18.19 -5.72 -25.55
N LEU A 558 -18.77 -5.18 -24.48
CA LEU A 558 -18.72 -5.80 -23.15
C LEU A 558 -19.41 -7.16 -23.13
N ASP A 559 -20.52 -7.32 -23.85
CA ASP A 559 -21.24 -8.59 -23.93
C ASP A 559 -20.43 -9.68 -24.67
N ILE A 560 -19.68 -9.32 -25.72
CA ILE A 560 -18.74 -10.24 -26.38
C ILE A 560 -17.71 -10.76 -25.37
N LYS A 561 -17.14 -9.88 -24.54
CA LYS A 561 -16.17 -10.22 -23.49
C LYS A 561 -16.80 -11.10 -22.40
N ARG A 562 -17.99 -10.72 -21.94
CA ARG A 562 -18.79 -11.47 -20.96
C ARG A 562 -19.06 -12.90 -21.45
N ARG A 563 -19.61 -13.05 -22.66
CA ARG A 563 -19.90 -14.37 -23.26
C ARG A 563 -18.65 -15.22 -23.42
N TYR A 564 -17.52 -14.62 -23.78
CA TYR A 564 -16.24 -15.33 -23.85
C TYR A 564 -15.81 -15.90 -22.49
N ILE A 565 -15.83 -15.07 -21.44
CA ILE A 565 -15.46 -15.50 -20.09
C ILE A 565 -16.44 -16.55 -19.55
N VAL A 566 -17.75 -16.33 -19.70
CA VAL A 566 -18.78 -17.29 -19.28
C VAL A 566 -18.56 -18.64 -19.97
N LYS A 567 -18.29 -18.65 -21.29
CA LYS A 567 -17.97 -19.89 -22.02
C LYS A 567 -16.75 -20.61 -21.45
N ARG A 568 -15.66 -19.87 -21.17
CA ARG A 568 -14.42 -20.43 -20.60
C ARG A 568 -14.66 -20.99 -19.20
N LEU A 569 -15.27 -20.21 -18.31
CA LEU A 569 -15.56 -20.64 -16.93
C LEU A 569 -16.49 -21.85 -16.88
N THR A 570 -17.49 -21.92 -17.78
CA THR A 570 -18.42 -23.06 -17.85
C THR A 570 -17.71 -24.36 -18.24
N ALA A 571 -16.61 -24.27 -19.01
CA ALA A 571 -15.81 -25.44 -19.40
C ALA A 571 -14.90 -25.96 -18.27
N MET A 572 -14.69 -25.17 -17.20
CA MET A 572 -13.83 -25.54 -16.07
C MET A 572 -14.63 -26.31 -15.01
N GLN A 573 -14.36 -27.61 -14.87
CA GLN A 573 -15.20 -28.56 -14.13
C GLN A 573 -15.43 -28.21 -12.64
N ASN A 574 -14.42 -27.65 -11.98
CA ASN A 574 -14.46 -27.36 -10.54
C ASN A 574 -14.61 -25.86 -10.23
N VAL A 575 -15.04 -25.04 -11.20
CA VAL A 575 -15.25 -23.61 -11.01
C VAL A 575 -16.75 -23.30 -11.05
N ARG A 576 -17.24 -22.65 -9.99
CA ARG A 576 -18.58 -22.07 -9.95
C ARG A 576 -18.45 -20.56 -10.03
N PHE A 577 -19.47 -19.88 -10.53
CA PHE A 577 -19.43 -18.42 -10.61
C PHE A 577 -20.83 -17.81 -10.65
N ALA A 578 -20.94 -16.60 -10.11
CA ALA A 578 -22.14 -15.79 -10.20
C ALA A 578 -22.39 -15.44 -11.65
N TYR A 579 -23.55 -15.79 -12.21
CA TYR A 579 -23.83 -15.50 -13.60
C TYR A 579 -23.92 -13.98 -13.81
N PRO A 580 -23.02 -13.37 -14.60
CA PRO A 580 -22.93 -11.91 -14.69
C PRO A 580 -24.06 -11.40 -15.58
N THR A 581 -25.11 -10.84 -14.97
CA THR A 581 -26.23 -10.22 -15.66
C THR A 581 -26.01 -8.73 -15.91
N SER A 582 -24.96 -8.15 -15.31
CA SER A 582 -24.73 -6.70 -15.28
C SER A 582 -23.28 -6.31 -14.93
N ALA A 583 -23.01 -5.00 -14.83
CA ALA A 583 -21.70 -4.43 -14.54
C ALA A 583 -20.63 -4.92 -15.54
N PHE A 584 -19.41 -5.18 -15.10
CA PHE A 584 -18.37 -5.81 -15.93
C PHE A 584 -17.45 -6.72 -15.12
N TYR A 585 -18.06 -7.42 -14.16
CA TYR A 585 -17.37 -8.35 -13.27
C TYR A 585 -18.01 -9.72 -13.32
N VAL A 586 -17.21 -10.75 -13.08
CA VAL A 586 -17.68 -12.07 -12.69
C VAL A 586 -17.02 -12.45 -11.38
N PHE A 587 -17.79 -13.07 -10.48
CA PHE A 587 -17.30 -13.52 -9.20
C PHE A 587 -17.34 -15.05 -9.14
N LEU A 588 -16.16 -15.64 -9.05
CA LEU A 588 -15.97 -17.08 -8.97
C LEU A 588 -16.10 -17.53 -7.51
N ASP A 589 -16.50 -18.77 -7.34
CA ASP A 589 -16.42 -19.54 -6.10
C ASP A 589 -15.44 -20.71 -6.36
N LEU A 590 -14.34 -20.70 -5.61
CA LEU A 590 -13.27 -21.70 -5.66
C LEU A 590 -13.25 -22.59 -4.40
N SER A 591 -14.38 -22.69 -3.68
CA SER A 591 -14.51 -23.52 -2.48
C SER A 591 -14.19 -25.00 -2.73
N SER A 592 -14.41 -25.50 -3.94
CA SER A 592 -14.01 -26.86 -4.38
C SER A 592 -12.52 -27.15 -4.19
N TYR A 593 -11.67 -26.13 -4.28
CA TYR A 593 -10.21 -26.23 -4.16
C TYR A 593 -9.68 -25.92 -2.76
N PHE A 594 -10.35 -25.03 -2.01
CA PHE A 594 -9.79 -24.46 -0.78
C PHE A 594 -10.65 -24.63 0.47
N LYS A 595 -11.92 -25.02 0.35
CA LYS A 595 -12.75 -25.24 1.53
C LYS A 595 -12.30 -26.54 2.20
N GLU A 596 -11.72 -26.42 3.39
CA GLU A 596 -11.18 -27.54 4.18
C GLU A 596 -10.06 -28.32 3.46
N LYS A 597 -9.49 -27.74 2.40
CA LYS A 597 -8.50 -28.35 1.51
C LYS A 597 -7.33 -27.41 1.27
N LYS A 598 -6.20 -27.96 0.85
CA LYS A 598 -5.07 -27.20 0.30
C LYS A 598 -4.84 -27.65 -1.13
N ALA A 599 -4.47 -26.72 -1.99
CA ALA A 599 -4.13 -27.04 -3.36
C ALA A 599 -2.61 -27.15 -3.52
N PHE A 600 -2.15 -28.13 -4.29
CA PHE A 600 -0.73 -28.37 -4.52
C PHE A 600 -0.41 -28.40 -6.01
N ILE A 601 0.72 -27.83 -6.36
CA ILE A 601 1.26 -27.82 -7.73
C ILE A 601 2.45 -28.79 -7.76
N PRO A 602 2.29 -30.05 -8.22
CA PRO A 602 3.32 -31.08 -8.11
C PRO A 602 4.63 -30.71 -8.80
N ASN A 603 4.53 -30.18 -10.01
CA ASN A 603 5.68 -29.85 -10.85
C ASN A 603 6.55 -28.73 -10.25
N LYS A 604 5.98 -27.90 -9.37
CA LYS A 604 6.66 -26.77 -8.73
C LYS A 604 6.88 -26.96 -7.24
N ARG A 605 6.30 -28.02 -6.65
CA ARG A 605 6.30 -28.30 -5.20
C ARG A 605 5.80 -27.11 -4.37
N VAL A 606 4.80 -26.39 -4.87
CA VAL A 606 4.19 -25.24 -4.20
C VAL A 606 2.85 -25.65 -3.61
N THR A 607 2.63 -25.32 -2.34
CA THR A 607 1.33 -25.45 -1.68
C THR A 607 0.66 -24.08 -1.63
N LEU A 608 -0.59 -24.02 -2.08
CA LEU A 608 -1.46 -22.85 -1.98
C LEU A 608 -2.48 -23.12 -0.87
N GLN A 609 -2.54 -22.23 0.11
CA GLN A 609 -3.42 -22.41 1.28
C GLN A 609 -4.76 -21.69 1.11
N SER A 610 -4.86 -20.76 0.15
CA SER A 610 -6.03 -19.90 -0.01
C SER A 610 -6.17 -19.39 -1.45
N VAL A 611 -7.33 -18.78 -1.75
CA VAL A 611 -7.52 -18.05 -3.02
C VAL A 611 -6.60 -16.83 -3.13
N ASP A 612 -6.24 -16.20 -2.00
CA ASP A 612 -5.21 -15.15 -1.97
C ASP A 612 -3.86 -15.65 -2.48
N ASP A 613 -3.42 -16.84 -2.04
CA ASP A 613 -2.17 -17.46 -2.54
C ASP A 613 -2.26 -17.77 -4.04
N LEU A 614 -3.43 -18.24 -4.50
CA LEU A 614 -3.68 -18.50 -5.92
C LEU A 614 -3.56 -17.21 -6.75
N CYS A 615 -4.19 -16.11 -6.31
CA CYS A 615 -4.09 -14.82 -6.97
C CYS A 615 -2.65 -14.29 -7.00
N ALA A 616 -1.91 -14.41 -5.88
CA ALA A 616 -0.50 -14.02 -5.81
C ALA A 616 0.40 -14.91 -6.69
N TYR A 617 0.07 -16.19 -6.83
CA TYR A 617 0.77 -17.11 -7.73
C TYR A 617 0.52 -16.77 -9.20
N LEU A 618 -0.73 -16.50 -9.59
CA LEU A 618 -1.07 -16.03 -10.95
C LEU A 618 -0.33 -14.75 -11.33
N LEU A 619 -0.22 -13.80 -10.40
CA LEU A 619 0.50 -12.56 -10.65
C LEU A 619 2.00 -12.83 -10.89
N ARG A 620 2.64 -13.63 -10.04
CA ARG A 620 4.09 -13.89 -10.12
C ARG A 620 4.48 -14.77 -11.30
N GLU A 621 3.74 -15.85 -11.56
CA GLU A 621 4.15 -16.88 -12.53
C GLU A 621 3.53 -16.69 -13.91
N LYS A 622 2.39 -16.00 -14.00
CA LYS A 622 1.65 -15.79 -15.26
C LYS A 622 1.51 -14.32 -15.62
N ASN A 623 1.98 -13.39 -14.79
CA ASN A 623 1.76 -11.94 -14.96
C ASN A 623 0.27 -11.58 -15.07
N VAL A 624 -0.61 -12.33 -14.39
CA VAL A 624 -2.06 -12.11 -14.40
C VAL A 624 -2.50 -11.53 -13.07
N ALA A 625 -3.01 -10.30 -13.06
CA ALA A 625 -3.51 -9.66 -11.86
C ALA A 625 -5.04 -9.82 -11.76
N VAL A 626 -5.51 -10.49 -10.71
CA VAL A 626 -6.91 -10.67 -10.33
C VAL A 626 -7.07 -10.37 -8.83
N VAL A 627 -8.32 -10.21 -8.34
CA VAL A 627 -8.55 -9.83 -6.94
C VAL A 627 -9.16 -10.99 -6.16
N PRO A 628 -8.56 -11.42 -5.04
CA PRO A 628 -9.12 -12.46 -4.20
C PRO A 628 -10.43 -12.00 -3.53
N GLY A 629 -11.31 -12.96 -3.28
CA GLY A 629 -12.62 -12.78 -2.67
C GLY A 629 -12.58 -12.22 -1.26
N SER A 630 -11.48 -12.45 -0.53
CA SER A 630 -11.29 -11.99 0.85
C SER A 630 -11.44 -10.46 0.98
N GLU A 631 -11.10 -9.71 -0.07
CA GLU A 631 -11.31 -8.25 -0.18
C GLU A 631 -12.79 -7.85 -0.22
N PHE A 632 -13.67 -8.78 -0.61
CA PHE A 632 -15.11 -8.57 -0.79
C PHE A 632 -15.94 -9.29 0.27
N GLY A 633 -15.30 -9.84 1.30
CA GLY A 633 -15.95 -10.56 2.38
C GLY A 633 -16.30 -12.03 2.06
N ASP A 634 -15.63 -12.64 1.09
CA ASP A 634 -15.79 -14.07 0.76
C ASP A 634 -14.42 -14.74 0.52
N GLU A 635 -13.93 -15.50 1.50
CA GLU A 635 -12.59 -16.10 1.46
C GLU A 635 -12.34 -17.09 0.30
N PHE A 636 -13.40 -17.67 -0.26
CA PHE A 636 -13.33 -18.61 -1.38
C PHE A 636 -13.62 -17.94 -2.73
N GLY A 637 -13.95 -16.65 -2.72
CA GLY A 637 -14.29 -15.90 -3.90
C GLY A 637 -13.08 -15.48 -4.73
N MET A 638 -13.29 -15.13 -6.00
CA MET A 638 -12.33 -14.38 -6.81
C MET A 638 -13.06 -13.49 -7.80
N ARG A 639 -12.66 -12.21 -7.91
CA ARG A 639 -13.25 -11.28 -8.87
C ARG A 639 -12.37 -11.14 -10.11
N ILE A 640 -13.01 -11.25 -11.27
CA ILE A 640 -12.42 -10.92 -12.57
C ILE A 640 -13.17 -9.74 -13.19
N SER A 641 -12.45 -8.66 -13.52
CA SER A 641 -12.97 -7.57 -14.35
C SER A 641 -12.79 -7.91 -15.83
N TYR A 642 -13.84 -7.75 -16.63
CA TYR A 642 -13.78 -7.90 -18.09
C TYR A 642 -13.93 -6.59 -18.85
N ALA A 643 -13.72 -5.47 -18.15
CA ALA A 643 -13.53 -4.15 -18.73
C ALA A 643 -12.09 -3.95 -19.25
N SER A 644 -11.50 -4.97 -19.87
CA SER A 644 -10.12 -4.95 -20.39
C SER A 644 -10.09 -5.41 -21.85
N SER A 645 -8.94 -5.35 -22.51
CA SER A 645 -8.80 -5.79 -23.89
C SER A 645 -9.10 -7.30 -24.01
N MET A 646 -9.59 -7.73 -25.17
CA MET A 646 -9.85 -9.16 -25.40
C MET A 646 -8.55 -9.99 -25.32
N GLU A 647 -7.40 -9.41 -25.69
CA GLU A 647 -6.09 -10.03 -25.55
C GLU A 647 -5.75 -10.31 -24.08
N ALA A 648 -5.92 -9.31 -23.21
CA ALA A 648 -5.70 -9.45 -21.77
C ALA A 648 -6.63 -10.49 -21.15
N ILE A 649 -7.90 -10.48 -21.55
CA ILE A 649 -8.89 -11.47 -21.09
C ILE A 649 -8.48 -12.88 -21.51
N LYS A 650 -8.13 -13.11 -22.78
CA LYS A 650 -7.69 -14.43 -23.26
C LYS A 650 -6.50 -14.95 -22.46
N HIS A 651 -5.46 -14.13 -22.32
CA HIS A 651 -4.25 -14.55 -21.62
C HIS A 651 -4.49 -14.82 -20.13
N ALA A 652 -5.28 -14.00 -19.47
CA ALA A 652 -5.65 -14.21 -18.08
C ALA A 652 -6.47 -15.49 -17.87
N MET A 653 -7.41 -15.77 -18.77
CA MET A 653 -8.19 -17.01 -18.74
C MET A 653 -7.32 -18.24 -19.02
N ASP A 654 -6.36 -18.16 -19.95
CA ASP A 654 -5.39 -19.24 -20.22
C ASP A 654 -4.50 -19.51 -19.01
N GLY A 655 -4.01 -18.45 -18.35
CA GLY A 655 -3.24 -18.55 -17.12
C GLY A 655 -4.02 -19.16 -15.95
N LEU A 656 -5.29 -18.76 -15.79
CA LEU A 656 -6.17 -19.30 -14.77
C LEU A 656 -6.49 -20.78 -15.01
N GLU A 657 -6.93 -21.15 -16.22
CA GLU A 657 -7.26 -22.53 -16.58
C GLU A 657 -6.05 -23.44 -16.40
N SER A 658 -4.90 -23.05 -16.96
CA SER A 658 -3.65 -23.81 -16.81
C SER A 658 -3.23 -23.99 -15.35
N LEU A 659 -3.46 -22.99 -14.49
CA LEU A 659 -3.14 -23.12 -13.07
C LEU A 659 -4.09 -24.10 -12.40
N LEU A 660 -5.40 -23.92 -12.59
CA LEU A 660 -6.42 -24.77 -11.98
C LEU A 660 -6.27 -26.25 -12.39
N ASP A 661 -5.99 -26.53 -13.66
CA ASP A 661 -5.75 -27.88 -14.18
C ASP A 661 -4.48 -28.52 -13.59
N SER A 662 -3.53 -27.71 -13.12
CA SER A 662 -2.29 -28.19 -12.50
C SER A 662 -2.42 -28.49 -11.00
N LEU A 663 -3.54 -28.12 -10.38
CA LEU A 663 -3.78 -28.33 -8.97
C LEU A 663 -4.20 -29.78 -8.71
N VAL A 664 -3.55 -30.40 -7.72
CA VAL A 664 -4.04 -31.61 -7.07
C VAL A 664 -4.40 -31.30 -5.63
N GLU A 665 -5.38 -32.05 -5.14
CA GLU A 665 -5.83 -32.00 -3.75
C GLU A 665 -4.78 -32.65 -2.84
N LEU A 666 -4.45 -31.99 -1.73
CA LEU A 666 -3.65 -32.54 -0.63
C LEU A 666 -4.50 -32.92 0.57
#